data_AF-A0A6P7KY36-F1
#
_entry.id   AF-A0A6P7KY36-F1
#
_cell.length_a   1.000
_cell.length_b   1.000
_cell.length_c   1.000
_cell.angle_alpha   90.00
_cell.angle_beta   90.00
_cell.angle_gamma   90.00
#
_symmetry.space_group_name_H-M   'P 1'
#
loop_
_entity.id
_entity.type
_entity.pdbx_description
1 polymer ?
#
loop_
_entity_poly.entity_id
_entity_poly.type
_entity_poly.pdbx_seq_one_letter_code
_entity_poly.pdbx_strand_id
1 'polypeptide(L)'
;MEYWRQCALWLIGCNVLPANHRVTADTAQVFDLAQTLRDGVLLCQLLNNLRPHTINLKEINLRPQMSQFLCLKNIRTFLSSCCEVFGMKKSDLFESFDLFDVRDFGKVMDTLSKLSYTTIAQQGGFRPFPTEESVKDEDIYNNLEDLIDEQAADGEDDLYAAVYGMEDDYAGGEIYEDLMRTELQPPLKQAEVDVRSCCLTEIKQTEEKYTETLESIEKYFLNPLRMFFSAAEIDKVFVNISDLVKVHKNLMVDVQDSILNRNALNLYQIFINYKERLLIYGIYCSRVEIAIAVLDLICKEKEDVRLKLEECSKRANNGKFTLRDLLVVPMQRVLKYHLLLQELVKHTHDASDKSNLKIALDAMKDLAQYVNEVKRDNETLREIDQYQRSIENLNQPLITFGRPKGDGEVRIISSVDKRKQDRHIFLFDVAVIVCKRRGDNYEMKDILDLNYFKITNNPTSDRDAKKWCYGFYVTHQQGYAGFELFFKTRELKKKWLDQFEMAISNIRPETANHNSHQFKMHTFERITSCSFCHFLLRGIFNQGYLCLKCGLGAHKECLGRLGVCGRTDPAKPKPKQQESGAAPDPGLPKVVAIRDCGGDACPHGPPLSIRAGDVIELMFADVESSWWQGKVLATSKTGFFPSDAVRPCPCVPKPVDYSAHLWFAGPMERVQAEVELQDRGNSTYLVRHRSKECSEYAISIKFNDKVRHIKILTKDGCFYIAEARLFKTVLDLVEYYKQHSLKEGFSSLDTTLQVPYRELSNGNMPRAITKAGSVFSPRVVGVAVARYDFCSRDTRELSLLQGDVVRIHTRMSSGWWKGEVGGRVGWFPSTYVEEED
;
A
#
# COMPACT_ATOMS: atom_id res chain seq x y z
N MET A 1 7.01 13.41 -39.91
CA MET A 1 6.93 13.01 -38.48
C MET A 1 6.75 11.50 -38.41
N GLU A 2 7.42 10.80 -37.49
CA GLU A 2 7.32 9.34 -37.34
C GLU A 2 5.86 8.90 -37.16
N TYR A 3 5.50 7.76 -37.76
CA TYR A 3 4.12 7.26 -37.81
C TYR A 3 3.49 7.10 -36.41
N TRP A 4 4.25 6.55 -35.45
CA TRP A 4 3.77 6.35 -34.07
C TRP A 4 3.57 7.67 -33.31
N ARG A 5 4.40 8.68 -33.56
CA ARG A 5 4.24 10.01 -32.95
C ARG A 5 2.99 10.72 -33.44
N GLN A 6 2.60 10.53 -34.69
CA GLN A 6 1.33 11.05 -35.21
C GLN A 6 0.13 10.42 -34.50
N CYS A 7 0.17 9.12 -34.20
CA CYS A 7 -0.86 8.46 -33.39
C CYS A 7 -0.88 9.00 -31.96
N ALA A 8 0.27 9.21 -31.32
CA ALA A 8 0.33 9.80 -29.99
C ALA A 8 -0.34 11.18 -29.95
N LEU A 9 -0.06 12.04 -30.94
CA LEU A 9 -0.73 13.33 -31.09
C LEU A 9 -2.23 13.20 -31.36
N TRP A 10 -2.64 12.21 -32.15
CA TRP A 10 -4.06 11.93 -32.38
C TRP A 10 -4.79 11.51 -31.11
N LEU A 11 -4.19 10.65 -30.28
CA LEU A 11 -4.73 10.25 -28.98
C LEU A 11 -4.87 11.43 -28.02
N ILE A 12 -3.93 12.38 -28.05
CA ILE A 12 -4.03 13.63 -27.28
C ILE A 12 -5.18 14.49 -27.82
N GLY A 13 -5.29 14.63 -29.15
CA GLY A 13 -6.40 15.33 -29.80
C GLY A 13 -7.77 14.71 -29.50
N CYS A 14 -7.81 13.41 -29.20
CA CYS A 14 -9.00 12.68 -28.76
C CYS A 14 -9.22 12.72 -27.24
N ASN A 15 -8.46 13.52 -26.47
CA ASN A 15 -8.52 13.59 -25.00
C ASN A 15 -8.30 12.24 -24.29
N VAL A 16 -7.49 11.35 -24.88
CA VAL A 16 -7.13 10.06 -24.26
C VAL A 16 -5.85 10.17 -23.45
N LEU A 17 -4.90 10.96 -23.94
CA LEU A 17 -3.62 11.22 -23.28
C LEU A 17 -3.48 12.71 -22.96
N PRO A 18 -2.88 13.07 -21.81
CA PRO A 18 -2.60 14.46 -21.50
C PRO A 18 -1.48 15.02 -22.40
N ALA A 19 -1.51 16.32 -22.67
CA ALA A 19 -0.55 16.95 -23.60
C ALA A 19 0.91 16.90 -23.13
N ASN A 20 1.15 16.73 -21.84
CA ASN A 20 2.46 16.60 -21.21
C ASN A 20 2.87 15.14 -20.92
N HIS A 21 2.19 14.16 -21.55
CA HIS A 21 2.47 12.75 -21.32
C HIS A 21 3.87 12.32 -21.77
N ARG A 22 4.47 11.30 -21.12
CA ARG A 22 5.85 10.86 -21.44
C ARG A 22 6.07 10.50 -22.93
N VAL A 23 5.02 10.03 -23.61
CA VAL A 23 5.08 9.65 -25.04
C VAL A 23 5.28 10.84 -25.98
N THR A 24 5.08 12.08 -25.50
CA THR A 24 5.35 13.29 -26.29
C THR A 24 6.74 13.85 -26.07
N ALA A 25 7.54 13.27 -25.17
CA ALA A 25 8.91 13.71 -24.95
C ALA A 25 9.77 13.50 -26.21
N ASP A 26 10.79 14.34 -26.39
CA ASP A 26 11.73 14.19 -27.50
C ASP A 26 12.48 12.85 -27.41
N THR A 27 12.75 12.38 -26.19
CA THR A 27 13.41 11.09 -25.90
C THR A 27 12.47 9.88 -25.99
N ALA A 28 11.18 10.08 -26.21
CA ALA A 28 10.21 8.99 -26.24
C ALA A 28 10.45 8.04 -27.42
N GLN A 29 10.19 6.77 -27.19
CA GLN A 29 10.28 5.69 -28.16
C GLN A 29 8.89 5.09 -28.41
N VAL A 30 8.74 4.37 -29.53
CA VAL A 30 7.50 3.63 -29.84
C VAL A 30 7.12 2.64 -28.73
N PHE A 31 8.12 2.13 -28.00
CA PHE A 31 7.95 1.32 -26.81
C PHE A 31 7.08 2.00 -25.73
N ASP A 32 7.29 3.29 -25.48
CA ASP A 32 6.52 4.04 -24.48
C ASP A 32 5.04 4.08 -24.85
N LEU A 33 4.73 4.21 -26.15
CA LEU A 33 3.35 4.16 -26.65
C LEU A 33 2.76 2.76 -26.55
N ALA A 34 3.51 1.72 -26.89
CA ALA A 34 3.07 0.33 -26.76
C ALA A 34 2.75 -0.02 -25.30
N GLN A 35 3.63 0.37 -24.36
CA GLN A 35 3.41 0.19 -22.93
C GLN A 35 2.16 0.94 -22.45
N THR A 36 1.98 2.19 -22.90
CA THR A 36 0.82 3.03 -22.57
C THR A 36 -0.52 2.42 -22.99
N LEU A 37 -0.56 1.72 -24.13
CA LEU A 37 -1.81 1.13 -24.66
C LEU A 37 -2.01 -0.34 -24.25
N ARG A 38 -1.00 -0.98 -23.64
CA ARG A 38 -0.89 -2.44 -23.46
C ARG A 38 -2.06 -3.09 -22.73
N ASP A 39 -2.72 -2.36 -21.85
CA ASP A 39 -3.79 -2.90 -21.00
C ASP A 39 -5.21 -2.72 -21.58
N GLY A 40 -5.32 -2.03 -22.71
CA GLY A 40 -6.56 -1.77 -23.43
C GLY A 40 -7.51 -0.76 -22.77
N VAL A 41 -7.20 -0.19 -21.60
CA VAL A 41 -8.09 0.76 -20.90
C VAL A 41 -8.22 2.05 -21.70
N LEU A 42 -7.10 2.64 -22.11
CA LEU A 42 -7.08 3.85 -22.91
C LEU A 42 -7.70 3.67 -24.30
N LEU A 43 -7.59 2.45 -24.86
CA LEU A 43 -8.25 2.10 -26.12
C LEU A 43 -9.77 2.07 -25.98
N CYS A 44 -10.29 1.54 -24.87
CA CYS A 44 -11.72 1.59 -24.60
C CYS A 44 -12.20 3.03 -24.36
N GLN A 45 -11.42 3.84 -23.64
CA GLN A 45 -11.72 5.26 -23.43
C GLN A 45 -11.73 6.04 -24.75
N LEU A 46 -10.78 5.77 -25.65
CA LEU A 46 -10.75 6.35 -26.99
C LEU A 46 -12.09 6.20 -27.69
N LEU A 47 -12.69 5.01 -27.69
CA LEU A 47 -13.97 4.80 -28.36
C LEU A 47 -15.11 5.60 -27.72
N ASN A 48 -15.11 5.75 -26.39
CA ASN A 48 -16.07 6.60 -25.68
C ASN A 48 -15.89 8.08 -25.99
N ASN A 49 -14.66 8.55 -26.17
CA ASN A 49 -14.38 9.93 -26.56
C ASN A 49 -14.77 10.21 -28.02
N LEU A 50 -14.58 9.24 -28.91
CA LEU A 50 -15.01 9.35 -30.32
C LEU A 50 -16.54 9.27 -30.46
N ARG A 51 -17.19 8.42 -29.66
CA ARG A 51 -18.64 8.30 -29.58
C ARG A 51 -19.08 7.98 -28.15
N PRO A 52 -19.80 8.89 -27.47
CA PRO A 52 -20.25 8.67 -26.10
C PRO A 52 -21.05 7.38 -25.93
N HIS A 53 -20.85 6.70 -24.81
CA HIS A 53 -21.54 5.46 -24.43
C HIS A 53 -21.33 4.28 -25.39
N THR A 54 -20.21 4.23 -26.11
CA THR A 54 -19.85 3.06 -26.93
C THR A 54 -19.55 1.86 -26.06
N ILE A 55 -18.67 2.02 -25.06
CA ILE A 55 -18.28 0.98 -24.12
C ILE A 55 -18.78 1.39 -22.74
N ASN A 56 -19.50 0.49 -22.09
CA ASN A 56 -19.80 0.62 -20.68
C ASN A 56 -18.50 0.36 -19.89
N LEU A 57 -17.90 1.42 -19.33
CA LEU A 57 -16.64 1.33 -18.60
C LEU A 57 -16.72 0.39 -17.37
N LYS A 58 -17.94 0.11 -16.88
CA LYS A 58 -18.18 -0.90 -15.82
C LYS A 58 -17.95 -2.34 -16.26
N GLU A 59 -17.89 -2.61 -17.56
CA GLU A 59 -17.70 -3.97 -18.12
C GLU A 59 -16.23 -4.30 -18.41
N ILE A 60 -15.38 -3.26 -18.41
CA ILE A 60 -13.93 -3.37 -18.51
C ILE A 60 -13.28 -3.23 -17.13
N ASN A 61 -12.03 -3.66 -17.01
CA ASN A 61 -11.27 -3.50 -15.77
C ASN A 61 -10.36 -2.28 -15.92
N LEU A 62 -10.65 -1.22 -15.17
CA LEU A 62 -9.91 0.04 -15.24
C LEU A 62 -8.52 -0.05 -14.59
N ARG A 63 -8.35 -0.99 -13.65
CA ARG A 63 -7.07 -1.31 -13.01
C ARG A 63 -6.81 -2.80 -13.17
N PRO A 64 -6.43 -3.25 -14.37
CA PRO A 64 -6.15 -4.67 -14.55
C PRO A 64 -4.92 -5.13 -13.76
N GLN A 65 -4.14 -4.21 -13.15
CA GLN A 65 -3.00 -4.49 -12.27
C GLN A 65 -2.00 -5.51 -12.85
N MET A 66 -1.88 -5.52 -14.18
CA MET A 66 -1.06 -6.48 -14.94
C MET A 66 -1.54 -7.93 -14.87
N SER A 67 -2.82 -8.17 -14.61
CA SER A 67 -3.52 -9.39 -14.99
C SER A 67 -3.54 -9.51 -16.51
N GLN A 68 -2.92 -10.57 -17.03
CA GLN A 68 -2.94 -10.86 -18.47
C GLN A 68 -4.38 -11.07 -18.94
N PHE A 69 -5.19 -11.80 -18.18
CA PHE A 69 -6.60 -12.04 -18.47
C PHE A 69 -7.41 -10.74 -18.62
N LEU A 70 -7.33 -9.83 -17.65
CA LEU A 70 -8.12 -8.60 -17.65
C LEU A 70 -7.67 -7.65 -18.77
N CYS A 71 -6.36 -7.50 -19.00
CA CYS A 71 -5.84 -6.70 -20.12
C CYS A 71 -6.36 -7.23 -21.47
N LEU A 72 -6.26 -8.53 -21.71
CA LEU A 72 -6.74 -9.13 -22.95
C LEU A 72 -8.25 -8.99 -23.11
N LYS A 73 -9.03 -9.05 -22.02
CA LYS A 73 -10.47 -8.79 -22.06
C LYS A 73 -10.75 -7.36 -22.53
N ASN A 74 -10.09 -6.35 -21.95
CA ASN A 74 -10.25 -4.95 -22.35
C ASN A 74 -9.93 -4.75 -23.84
N ILE A 75 -8.79 -5.30 -24.31
CA ILE A 75 -8.39 -5.23 -25.72
C ILE A 75 -9.45 -5.86 -26.62
N ARG A 76 -9.98 -7.04 -26.27
CA ARG A 76 -11.06 -7.68 -27.04
C ARG A 76 -12.33 -6.84 -27.06
N THR A 77 -12.71 -6.22 -25.94
CA THR A 77 -13.88 -5.30 -25.87
C THR A 77 -13.70 -4.13 -26.83
N PHE A 78 -12.52 -3.53 -26.89
CA PHE A 78 -12.16 -2.51 -27.87
C PHE A 78 -12.33 -3.02 -29.31
N LEU A 79 -11.75 -4.18 -29.63
CA LEU A 79 -11.80 -4.76 -30.98
C LEU A 79 -13.24 -5.09 -31.42
N SER A 80 -14.06 -5.65 -30.52
CA SER A 80 -15.48 -5.93 -30.80
C SER A 80 -16.24 -4.64 -31.12
N SER A 81 -16.02 -3.60 -30.31
CA SER A 81 -16.68 -2.29 -30.47
C SER A 81 -16.26 -1.58 -31.75
N CYS A 82 -14.98 -1.69 -32.16
CA CYS A 82 -14.51 -1.20 -33.46
C CYS A 82 -15.26 -1.84 -34.63
N CYS A 83 -15.58 -3.13 -34.54
CA CYS A 83 -16.34 -3.83 -35.57
C CYS A 83 -17.83 -3.47 -35.53
N GLU A 84 -18.46 -3.56 -34.35
CA GLU A 84 -19.90 -3.43 -34.16
C GLU A 84 -20.40 -1.98 -34.28
N VAL A 85 -19.64 -1.01 -33.74
CA VAL A 85 -20.07 0.39 -33.62
C VAL A 85 -19.41 1.28 -34.68
N PHE A 86 -18.13 1.05 -34.98
CA PHE A 86 -17.36 1.85 -35.94
C PHE A 86 -17.30 1.24 -37.35
N GLY A 87 -17.90 0.05 -37.55
CA GLY A 87 -18.04 -0.57 -38.86
C GLY A 87 -16.74 -1.04 -39.50
N MET A 88 -15.68 -1.23 -38.70
CA MET A 88 -14.38 -1.68 -39.19
C MET A 88 -14.43 -3.17 -39.58
N LYS A 89 -13.74 -3.55 -40.66
CA LYS A 89 -13.67 -4.95 -41.10
C LYS A 89 -12.73 -5.74 -40.19
N LYS A 90 -13.00 -7.03 -39.98
CA LYS A 90 -12.10 -7.90 -39.19
C LYS A 90 -10.67 -7.96 -39.73
N SER A 91 -10.48 -7.83 -41.05
CA SER A 91 -9.14 -7.76 -41.68
C SER A 91 -8.36 -6.48 -41.35
N ASP A 92 -9.06 -5.46 -40.84
CA ASP A 92 -8.49 -4.17 -40.49
C ASP A 92 -8.10 -4.08 -39.01
N LEU A 93 -8.37 -5.13 -38.24
CA LEU A 93 -8.16 -5.20 -36.80
C LEU A 93 -6.94 -6.07 -36.48
N PHE A 94 -6.22 -5.69 -35.43
CA PHE A 94 -5.16 -6.51 -34.82
C PHE A 94 -5.74 -7.62 -33.92
N GLU A 95 -4.94 -8.65 -33.63
CA GLU A 95 -5.29 -9.67 -32.64
C GLU A 95 -4.84 -9.25 -31.23
N SER A 96 -5.53 -9.69 -30.18
CA SER A 96 -5.27 -9.20 -28.81
C SER A 96 -3.79 -9.30 -28.35
N PHE A 97 -3.03 -10.28 -28.87
CA PHE A 97 -1.61 -10.48 -28.56
C PHE A 97 -0.66 -9.57 -29.34
N ASP A 98 -1.10 -9.04 -30.48
CA ASP A 98 -0.33 -8.08 -31.28
C ASP A 98 -0.03 -6.82 -30.46
N LEU A 99 -0.94 -6.47 -29.54
CA LEU A 99 -0.75 -5.39 -28.57
C LEU A 99 -0.21 -5.89 -27.23
N PHE A 100 -0.82 -6.89 -26.60
CA PHE A 100 -0.47 -7.27 -25.22
C PHE A 100 0.97 -7.79 -25.07
N ASP A 101 1.39 -8.66 -25.99
CA ASP A 101 2.78 -9.17 -26.08
C ASP A 101 3.63 -8.33 -27.04
N VAL A 102 3.02 -7.33 -27.68
CA VAL A 102 3.66 -6.47 -28.70
C VAL A 102 4.23 -7.28 -29.87
N ARG A 103 3.52 -8.35 -30.29
CA ARG A 103 3.96 -9.24 -31.39
C ARG A 103 3.97 -8.55 -32.74
N ASP A 104 3.04 -7.61 -32.95
CA ASP A 104 2.89 -6.89 -34.21
C ASP A 104 2.27 -5.51 -33.92
N PHE A 105 3.08 -4.62 -33.37
CA PHE A 105 2.63 -3.27 -33.05
C PHE A 105 2.29 -2.45 -34.31
N GLY A 106 2.88 -2.79 -35.46
CA GLY A 106 2.53 -2.20 -36.75
C GLY A 106 1.04 -2.37 -37.09
N LYS A 107 0.48 -3.57 -36.89
CA LYS A 107 -0.97 -3.80 -37.05
C LYS A 107 -1.82 -2.99 -36.08
N VAL A 108 -1.37 -2.80 -34.84
CA VAL A 108 -2.07 -1.94 -33.87
C VAL A 108 -2.14 -0.51 -34.39
N MET A 109 -1.01 0.01 -34.88
CA MET A 109 -0.89 1.34 -35.48
C MET A 109 -1.81 1.50 -36.70
N ASP A 110 -1.82 0.53 -37.60
CA ASP A 110 -2.70 0.54 -38.78
C ASP A 110 -4.18 0.47 -38.42
N THR A 111 -4.53 -0.27 -37.37
CA THR A 111 -5.91 -0.32 -36.85
C THR A 111 -6.34 1.05 -36.32
N LEU A 112 -5.50 1.71 -35.53
CA LEU A 112 -5.78 3.06 -34.99
C LEU A 112 -5.83 4.11 -36.10
N SER A 113 -4.99 4.00 -37.11
CA SER A 113 -5.05 4.86 -38.30
C SER A 113 -6.40 4.70 -39.00
N LYS A 114 -6.82 3.47 -39.31
CA LYS A 114 -8.12 3.20 -39.94
C LYS A 114 -9.29 3.70 -39.09
N LEU A 115 -9.22 3.54 -37.76
CA LEU A 115 -10.20 4.09 -36.83
C LEU A 115 -10.30 5.62 -36.94
N SER A 116 -9.17 6.32 -37.07
CA SER A 116 -9.14 7.78 -37.25
C SER A 116 -9.81 8.25 -38.55
N TYR A 117 -9.82 7.40 -39.59
CA TYR A 117 -10.49 7.66 -40.87
C TYR A 117 -11.98 7.26 -40.89
N THR A 118 -12.52 6.70 -39.81
CA THR A 118 -13.95 6.39 -39.76
C THR A 118 -14.79 7.66 -39.81
N THR A 119 -15.99 7.55 -40.40
CA THR A 119 -16.93 8.67 -40.48
C THR A 119 -17.28 9.23 -39.11
N ILE A 120 -17.40 8.36 -38.09
CA ILE A 120 -17.69 8.76 -36.72
C ILE A 120 -16.58 9.66 -36.16
N ALA A 121 -15.32 9.26 -36.30
CA ALA A 121 -14.19 10.05 -35.82
C ALA A 121 -14.07 11.41 -36.54
N GLN A 122 -14.24 11.42 -37.86
CA GLN A 122 -14.15 12.65 -38.65
C GLN A 122 -15.30 13.63 -38.35
N GLN A 123 -16.53 13.13 -38.16
CA GLN A 123 -17.67 13.95 -37.75
C GLN A 123 -17.49 14.55 -36.35
N GLY A 124 -16.76 13.86 -35.46
CA GLY A 124 -16.35 14.37 -34.15
C GLY A 124 -15.31 15.50 -34.20
N GLY A 125 -14.83 15.90 -35.38
CA GLY A 125 -13.83 16.95 -35.55
C GLY A 125 -12.38 16.50 -35.31
N PHE A 126 -12.16 15.19 -35.13
CA PHE A 126 -10.82 14.64 -34.92
C PHE A 126 -10.09 14.50 -36.26
N ARG A 127 -8.91 15.12 -36.38
CA ARG A 127 -8.10 15.05 -37.60
C ARG A 127 -7.47 13.65 -37.75
N PRO A 128 -7.66 12.95 -38.87
CA PRO A 128 -7.13 11.60 -39.06
C PRO A 128 -5.60 11.60 -39.22
N PHE A 129 -5.00 10.42 -39.03
CA PHE A 129 -3.57 10.17 -39.27
C PHE A 129 -3.37 8.84 -40.04
N PRO A 130 -2.30 8.69 -40.85
CA PRO A 130 -1.19 9.61 -41.03
C PRO A 130 -1.48 10.76 -42.01
N THR A 131 -0.73 11.85 -41.89
CA THR A 131 -0.60 12.88 -42.91
C THR A 131 0.33 12.42 -44.05
N GLU A 132 0.22 12.99 -45.25
CA GLU A 132 0.98 12.59 -46.45
C GLU A 132 2.52 12.59 -46.25
N GLU A 133 3.03 13.26 -45.21
CA GLU A 133 4.45 13.35 -44.85
C GLU A 133 4.91 12.33 -43.78
N SER A 134 4.24 11.18 -43.65
CA SER A 134 4.63 10.15 -42.68
C SER A 134 5.78 9.27 -43.17
N VAL A 135 6.80 9.10 -42.34
CA VAL A 135 7.84 8.09 -42.53
C VAL A 135 7.39 6.81 -41.81
N LYS A 136 7.10 5.76 -42.58
CA LYS A 136 6.93 4.40 -42.06
C LYS A 136 8.31 3.78 -41.96
N ASP A 137 8.81 3.64 -40.73
CA ASP A 137 10.01 2.88 -40.44
C ASP A 137 9.57 1.62 -39.71
N GLU A 138 9.47 0.49 -40.42
CA GLU A 138 9.01 -0.78 -39.84
C GLU A 138 10.06 -1.37 -38.89
N ASP A 139 11.33 -0.94 -38.99
CA ASP A 139 12.40 -1.49 -38.16
C ASP A 139 12.31 -1.06 -36.69
N ILE A 140 11.58 0.01 -36.40
CA ILE A 140 11.35 0.50 -35.03
C ILE A 140 10.47 -0.43 -34.20
N TYR A 141 9.69 -1.30 -34.85
CA TYR A 141 8.83 -2.28 -34.18
C TYR A 141 9.57 -3.57 -33.82
N ASN A 142 10.77 -3.78 -34.36
CA ASN A 142 11.59 -4.95 -34.07
C ASN A 142 12.07 -4.92 -32.61
N ASN A 143 12.04 -6.07 -31.94
CA ASN A 143 12.47 -6.28 -30.55
C ASN A 143 11.57 -5.65 -29.46
N LEU A 144 10.40 -5.09 -29.81
CA LEU A 144 9.47 -4.57 -28.78
C LEU A 144 8.94 -5.67 -27.85
N GLU A 145 8.74 -6.88 -28.38
CA GLU A 145 8.37 -8.07 -27.59
C GLU A 145 9.39 -8.38 -26.48
N ASP A 146 10.66 -8.02 -26.67
CA ASP A 146 11.72 -8.25 -25.68
C ASP A 146 11.71 -7.17 -24.60
N LEU A 147 11.52 -5.91 -25.02
CA LEU A 147 11.52 -4.76 -24.13
C LEU A 147 10.30 -4.73 -23.19
N ILE A 148 9.14 -5.22 -23.65
CA ILE A 148 7.86 -5.12 -22.91
C ILE A 148 7.82 -5.97 -21.65
N ASP A 149 8.69 -6.98 -21.58
CA ASP A 149 8.81 -7.88 -20.44
C ASP A 149 10.03 -7.55 -19.56
N GLU A 150 10.93 -6.65 -19.99
CA GLU A 150 12.16 -6.22 -19.27
C GLU A 150 12.00 -4.86 -18.56
N GLN A 151 11.10 -3.99 -19.02
CA GLN A 151 10.80 -2.71 -18.36
C GLN A 151 9.38 -2.76 -17.78
N ALA A 152 9.27 -3.20 -16.53
CA ALA A 152 8.04 -2.99 -15.75
C ALA A 152 7.90 -1.49 -15.48
N ALA A 153 6.78 -0.89 -15.90
CA ALA A 153 6.52 0.52 -15.69
C ALA A 153 6.44 0.84 -14.19
N ASP A 154 7.51 1.41 -13.64
CA ASP A 154 7.46 2.06 -12.34
C ASP A 154 6.80 3.44 -12.49
N GLY A 155 5.50 3.52 -12.20
CA GLY A 155 4.79 4.79 -11.98
C GLY A 155 3.80 5.22 -13.08
N GLU A 156 2.72 4.44 -13.26
CA GLU A 156 1.62 4.74 -14.20
C GLU A 156 0.32 5.22 -13.53
N ASP A 157 0.33 5.61 -12.25
CA ASP A 157 -0.91 6.09 -11.60
C ASP A 157 -1.43 7.41 -12.21
N ASP A 158 -0.54 8.21 -12.82
CA ASP A 158 -0.91 9.44 -13.54
C ASP A 158 -1.41 9.19 -14.97
N LEU A 159 -1.23 7.96 -15.51
CA LEU A 159 -1.57 7.63 -16.89
C LEU A 159 -3.09 7.67 -17.13
N TYR A 160 -3.84 7.19 -16.15
CA TYR A 160 -5.29 7.07 -16.22
C TYR A 160 -6.00 8.26 -15.55
N ALA A 161 -5.30 9.33 -15.18
CA ALA A 161 -5.92 10.52 -14.59
C ALA A 161 -7.05 11.09 -15.48
N ALA A 162 -6.94 10.95 -16.81
CA ALA A 162 -8.02 11.31 -17.75
C ALA A 162 -9.21 10.32 -17.75
N VAL A 163 -8.98 9.06 -17.40
CA VAL A 163 -10.01 8.01 -17.29
C VAL A 163 -10.71 8.09 -15.92
N TYR A 164 -9.94 8.24 -14.83
CA TYR A 164 -10.48 8.48 -13.49
C TYR A 164 -11.12 9.85 -13.39
N GLY A 165 -10.54 10.86 -14.02
CA GLY A 165 -11.13 12.20 -14.13
C GLY A 165 -12.46 12.20 -14.87
N MET A 166 -12.79 11.15 -15.64
CA MET A 166 -14.06 10.93 -16.35
C MET A 166 -15.10 10.08 -15.57
N GLU A 167 -14.73 9.43 -14.46
CA GLU A 167 -15.64 8.60 -13.66
C GLU A 167 -15.63 8.93 -12.15
N ASP A 168 -14.47 9.18 -11.55
CA ASP A 168 -14.36 9.65 -10.17
C ASP A 168 -14.65 11.16 -10.04
N ASP A 169 -14.58 11.92 -11.15
CA ASP A 169 -14.88 13.36 -11.21
C ASP A 169 -16.10 13.73 -12.08
N TYR A 170 -16.81 12.80 -12.72
CA TYR A 170 -17.96 13.19 -13.57
C TYR A 170 -19.28 13.13 -12.82
N ALA A 171 -19.89 14.30 -12.74
CA ALA A 171 -21.16 14.64 -12.12
C ALA A 171 -21.18 14.57 -10.59
N GLY A 172 -20.74 13.49 -9.94
CA GLY A 172 -20.92 13.34 -8.49
C GLY A 172 -20.30 14.48 -7.68
N GLY A 173 -19.01 14.77 -7.89
CA GLY A 173 -18.27 15.82 -7.17
C GLY A 173 -18.94 17.18 -7.27
N GLU A 174 -19.21 17.62 -8.50
CA GLU A 174 -19.94 18.85 -8.79
C GLU A 174 -21.35 18.86 -8.21
N ILE A 175 -22.10 17.74 -8.27
CA ILE A 175 -23.44 17.62 -7.68
C ILE A 175 -23.39 17.83 -6.17
N TYR A 176 -22.46 17.16 -5.47
CA TYR A 176 -22.32 17.33 -4.02
C TYR A 176 -21.97 18.77 -3.66
N GLU A 177 -20.97 19.36 -4.32
CA GLU A 177 -20.57 20.74 -4.04
C GLU A 177 -21.70 21.73 -4.39
N ASP A 178 -22.43 21.55 -5.49
CA ASP A 178 -23.57 22.38 -5.86
C ASP A 178 -24.77 22.22 -4.93
N LEU A 179 -24.92 21.06 -4.30
CA LEU A 179 -25.97 20.78 -3.33
C LEU A 179 -25.63 21.33 -1.95
N MET A 180 -24.34 21.28 -1.57
CA MET A 180 -23.83 21.75 -0.29
C MET A 180 -23.43 23.24 -0.28
N ARG A 181 -23.38 23.89 -1.46
CA ARG A 181 -23.10 25.33 -1.57
C ARG A 181 -24.18 26.14 -0.84
N THR A 182 -23.77 26.86 0.20
CA THR A 182 -24.62 27.83 0.89
C THR A 182 -24.58 29.19 0.18
N GLU A 183 -25.72 29.87 0.06
CA GLU A 183 -25.77 31.25 -0.44
C GLU A 183 -25.04 32.15 0.57
N LEU A 184 -23.88 32.67 0.17
CA LEU A 184 -23.18 33.70 0.93
C LEU A 184 -24.06 34.94 1.00
N GLN A 185 -24.61 35.24 2.20
CA GLN A 185 -25.12 36.58 2.45
C GLN A 185 -23.94 37.57 2.32
N PRO A 186 -24.11 38.72 1.64
CA PRO A 186 -23.06 39.71 1.52
C PRO A 186 -22.58 40.11 2.93
N PRO A 187 -21.26 40.14 3.20
CA PRO A 187 -20.78 40.50 4.53
C PRO A 187 -21.22 41.92 4.86
N LEU A 188 -22.06 42.06 5.89
CA LEU A 188 -22.12 43.31 6.65
C LEU A 188 -20.72 43.54 7.21
N LYS A 189 -20.16 44.72 6.94
CA LYS A 189 -18.79 45.10 7.33
C LYS A 189 -18.50 44.77 8.81
N GLN A 190 -17.28 44.27 9.05
CA GLN A 190 -16.50 44.19 10.31
C GLN A 190 -16.58 42.91 11.17
N ALA A 191 -15.49 42.15 11.17
CA ALA A 191 -14.65 41.69 12.29
C ALA A 191 -13.63 40.67 11.72
N GLU A 192 -12.46 40.47 12.35
CA GLU A 192 -11.61 39.32 12.02
C GLU A 192 -12.45 38.05 12.17
N VAL A 193 -12.83 37.43 11.05
CA VAL A 193 -13.69 36.24 11.07
C VAL A 193 -12.86 35.09 11.60
N ASP A 194 -13.25 34.58 12.77
CA ASP A 194 -12.65 33.37 13.34
C ASP A 194 -12.86 32.18 12.41
N VAL A 195 -11.78 31.73 11.78
CA VAL A 195 -11.76 30.62 10.81
C VAL A 195 -12.28 29.32 11.45
N ARG A 196 -12.05 29.13 12.74
CA ARG A 196 -12.60 27.99 13.49
C ARG A 196 -14.12 28.01 13.51
N SER A 197 -14.72 29.16 13.78
CA SER A 197 -16.17 29.35 13.76
C SER A 197 -16.77 29.09 12.36
N CYS A 198 -16.06 29.46 11.30
CA CYS A 198 -16.44 29.12 9.93
C CYS A 198 -16.47 27.60 9.70
N CYS A 199 -15.44 26.88 10.14
CA CYS A 199 -15.38 25.41 10.03
C CYS A 199 -16.54 24.74 10.76
N LEU A 200 -16.87 25.20 11.98
CA LEU A 200 -18.01 24.69 12.75
C LEU A 200 -19.34 24.96 12.03
N THR A 201 -19.49 26.18 11.49
CA THR A 201 -20.68 26.56 10.74
C THR A 201 -20.84 25.72 9.48
N GLU A 202 -19.76 25.45 8.76
CA GLU A 202 -19.73 24.59 7.58
C GLU A 202 -20.12 23.14 7.91
N ILE A 203 -19.57 22.55 8.99
CA ILE A 203 -19.95 21.21 9.46
C ILE A 203 -21.45 21.15 9.72
N LYS A 204 -21.99 22.13 10.45
CA LYS A 204 -23.42 22.21 10.78
C LYS A 204 -24.29 22.32 9.53
N GLN A 205 -24.01 23.32 8.68
CA GLN A 205 -24.82 23.64 7.50
C GLN A 205 -24.81 22.50 6.48
N THR A 206 -23.65 21.91 6.23
CA THR A 206 -23.54 20.79 5.29
C THR A 206 -24.18 19.51 5.83
N GLU A 207 -24.18 19.28 7.15
CA GLU A 207 -24.89 18.12 7.76
C GLU A 207 -26.42 18.30 7.70
N GLU A 208 -26.90 19.51 7.96
CA GLU A 208 -28.32 19.86 7.82
C GLU A 208 -28.78 19.67 6.37
N LYS A 209 -28.03 20.22 5.42
CA LYS A 209 -28.35 20.09 3.99
C LYS A 209 -28.30 18.66 3.49
N TYR A 210 -27.34 17.88 3.97
CA TYR A 210 -27.23 16.46 3.67
C TYR A 210 -28.42 15.66 4.23
N THR A 211 -28.81 15.93 5.47
CA THR A 211 -29.96 15.28 6.10
C THR A 211 -31.26 15.60 5.35
N GLU A 212 -31.50 16.86 5.00
CA GLU A 212 -32.62 17.28 4.15
C GLU A 212 -32.64 16.55 2.80
N THR A 213 -31.47 16.34 2.21
CA THR A 213 -31.34 15.62 0.94
C THR A 213 -31.75 14.15 1.10
N LEU A 214 -31.26 13.47 2.13
CA LEU A 214 -31.66 12.08 2.41
C LEU A 214 -33.16 11.97 2.67
N GLU A 215 -33.74 12.89 3.43
CA GLU A 215 -35.18 12.96 3.66
C GLU A 215 -35.97 13.24 2.39
N SER A 216 -35.44 14.08 1.50
CA SER A 216 -36.03 14.37 0.19
C SER A 216 -36.06 13.11 -0.69
N ILE A 217 -34.99 12.31 -0.70
CA ILE A 217 -34.95 11.01 -1.38
C ILE A 217 -36.05 10.09 -0.83
N GLU A 218 -36.17 9.96 0.49
CA GLU A 218 -37.18 9.12 1.13
C GLU A 218 -38.61 9.60 0.83
N LYS A 219 -38.87 10.90 0.97
CA LYS A 219 -40.19 11.50 0.86
C LYS A 219 -40.69 11.59 -0.58
N TYR A 220 -39.85 12.05 -1.50
CA TYR A 220 -40.27 12.37 -2.87
C TYR A 220 -39.94 11.30 -3.88
N PHE A 221 -39.05 10.35 -3.59
CA PHE A 221 -38.72 9.24 -4.49
C PHE A 221 -39.13 7.89 -3.92
N LEU A 222 -38.56 7.47 -2.78
CA LEU A 222 -38.81 6.12 -2.22
C LEU A 222 -40.31 5.87 -1.98
N ASN A 223 -40.98 6.77 -1.26
CA ASN A 223 -42.39 6.58 -0.92
C ASN A 223 -43.32 6.57 -2.14
N PRO A 224 -43.23 7.51 -3.11
CA PRO A 224 -44.02 7.44 -4.34
C PRO A 224 -43.73 6.23 -5.21
N LEU A 225 -42.47 5.80 -5.30
CA LEU A 225 -42.06 4.69 -6.16
C LEU A 225 -42.42 3.32 -5.62
N ARG A 226 -42.76 3.17 -4.33
CA ARG A 226 -43.30 1.92 -3.77
C ARG A 226 -44.57 1.42 -4.47
N MET A 227 -45.32 2.31 -5.14
CA MET A 227 -46.51 1.93 -5.91
C MET A 227 -46.17 1.43 -7.32
N PHE A 228 -44.96 1.68 -7.82
CA PHE A 228 -44.52 1.36 -9.18
C PHE A 228 -43.45 0.25 -9.21
N PHE A 229 -42.70 0.09 -8.12
CA PHE A 229 -41.65 -0.89 -7.96
C PHE A 229 -42.16 -2.06 -7.12
N SER A 230 -41.71 -3.27 -7.44
CA SER A 230 -41.81 -4.40 -6.52
C SER A 230 -40.93 -4.18 -5.28
N ALA A 231 -41.25 -4.86 -4.18
CA ALA A 231 -40.46 -4.76 -2.94
C ALA A 231 -38.97 -5.09 -3.18
N ALA A 232 -38.68 -6.09 -4.02
CA ALA A 232 -37.31 -6.47 -4.36
C ALA A 232 -36.58 -5.41 -5.21
N GLU A 233 -37.28 -4.69 -6.09
CA GLU A 233 -36.69 -3.58 -6.85
C GLU A 233 -36.43 -2.37 -5.94
N ILE A 234 -37.34 -2.08 -4.99
CA ILE A 234 -37.13 -1.04 -3.96
C ILE A 234 -35.87 -1.34 -3.14
N ASP A 235 -35.74 -2.57 -2.62
CA ASP A 235 -34.59 -2.96 -1.80
C ASP A 235 -33.27 -2.88 -2.59
N LYS A 236 -33.30 -3.19 -3.89
CA LYS A 236 -32.12 -3.10 -4.77
C LYS A 236 -31.75 -1.65 -5.11
N VAL A 237 -32.72 -0.79 -5.39
CA VAL A 237 -32.46 0.60 -5.84
C VAL A 237 -32.18 1.54 -4.68
N PHE A 238 -32.85 1.38 -3.54
CA PHE A 238 -32.69 2.26 -2.38
C PHE A 238 -31.78 1.70 -1.30
N VAL A 239 -31.34 0.44 -1.42
CA VAL A 239 -30.40 -0.21 -0.51
C VAL A 239 -30.82 -0.02 0.95
N ASN A 240 -30.11 0.80 1.73
CA ASN A 240 -30.39 1.13 3.12
C ASN A 240 -30.53 2.64 3.36
N ILE A 241 -31.04 3.41 2.38
CA ILE A 241 -31.27 4.87 2.51
C ILE A 241 -32.09 5.22 3.74
N SER A 242 -33.17 4.48 4.05
CA SER A 242 -33.99 4.77 5.23
C SER A 242 -33.21 4.65 6.55
N ASP A 243 -32.19 3.80 6.62
CA ASP A 243 -31.34 3.69 7.80
C ASP A 243 -30.33 4.84 7.86
N LEU A 244 -29.80 5.27 6.71
CA LEU A 244 -28.98 6.48 6.60
C LEU A 244 -29.78 7.72 7.06
N VAL A 245 -31.02 7.88 6.63
CA VAL A 245 -31.91 8.97 7.08
C VAL A 245 -32.02 8.99 8.61
N LYS A 246 -32.27 7.84 9.24
CA LYS A 246 -32.39 7.74 10.70
C LYS A 246 -31.09 8.11 11.41
N VAL A 247 -29.95 7.61 10.94
CA VAL A 247 -28.64 7.89 11.55
C VAL A 247 -28.29 9.38 11.44
N HIS A 248 -28.47 9.97 10.25
CA HIS A 248 -28.12 11.37 10.01
C HIS A 248 -29.07 12.37 10.66
N LYS A 249 -30.35 12.06 10.80
CA LYS A 249 -31.28 12.85 11.64
C LYS A 249 -30.77 13.03 13.06
N ASN A 250 -30.35 11.93 13.68
CA ASN A 250 -29.83 11.98 15.05
C ASN A 250 -28.48 12.69 15.10
N LEU A 251 -27.58 12.42 14.14
CA LEU A 251 -26.28 13.08 14.06
C LEU A 251 -26.41 14.60 13.89
N MET A 252 -27.29 15.05 13.01
CA MET A 252 -27.58 16.47 12.79
C MET A 252 -28.03 17.15 14.07
N VAL A 253 -28.98 16.57 14.80
CA VAL A 253 -29.48 17.12 16.08
C VAL A 253 -28.35 17.22 17.11
N ASP A 254 -27.56 16.17 17.27
CA ASP A 254 -26.44 16.14 18.23
C ASP A 254 -25.35 17.16 17.86
N VAL A 255 -25.00 17.28 16.57
CA VAL A 255 -24.03 18.27 16.06
C VAL A 255 -24.55 19.70 16.27
N GLN A 256 -25.82 19.95 15.99
CA GLN A 256 -26.45 21.26 16.21
C GLN A 256 -26.46 21.63 17.70
N ASP A 257 -26.83 20.71 18.60
CA ASP A 257 -26.78 20.95 20.05
C ASP A 257 -25.35 21.24 20.53
N SER A 258 -24.37 20.48 20.05
CA SER A 258 -22.96 20.68 20.40
C SER A 258 -22.47 22.08 20.03
N ILE A 259 -22.73 22.52 18.80
CA ILE A 259 -22.23 23.79 18.28
C ILE A 259 -22.97 24.97 18.91
N LEU A 260 -24.30 24.90 19.04
CA LEU A 260 -25.11 26.03 19.52
C LEU A 260 -25.15 26.16 21.04
N ASN A 261 -25.23 25.04 21.76
CA ASN A 261 -25.51 25.04 23.20
C ASN A 261 -24.29 24.66 24.06
N ARG A 262 -23.26 24.03 23.47
CA ARG A 262 -22.09 23.49 24.20
C ARG A 262 -20.74 23.99 23.68
N ASN A 263 -20.73 25.03 22.84
CA ASN A 263 -19.52 25.63 22.26
C ASN A 263 -18.60 24.61 21.54
N ALA A 264 -19.18 23.57 20.94
CA ALA A 264 -18.50 22.48 20.24
C ALA A 264 -17.49 21.64 21.07
N LEU A 265 -17.44 21.81 22.41
CA LEU A 265 -16.47 21.10 23.27
C LEU A 265 -16.66 19.58 23.30
N ASN A 266 -17.87 19.08 23.03
CA ASN A 266 -18.18 17.66 22.97
C ASN A 266 -18.30 17.12 21.53
N LEU A 267 -18.00 17.93 20.51
CA LEU A 267 -18.18 17.56 19.11
C LEU A 267 -17.37 16.31 18.73
N TYR A 268 -16.13 16.21 19.24
CA TYR A 268 -15.27 15.04 19.00
C TYR A 268 -15.93 13.73 19.48
N GLN A 269 -16.60 13.76 20.64
CA GLN A 269 -17.24 12.58 21.22
C GLN A 269 -18.44 12.12 20.39
N ILE A 270 -19.15 13.06 19.75
CA ILE A 270 -20.25 12.75 18.85
C ILE A 270 -19.71 11.93 17.67
N PHE A 271 -18.69 12.41 16.95
CA PHE A 271 -18.12 11.68 15.82
C PHE A 271 -17.57 10.31 16.20
N ILE A 272 -16.92 10.18 17.36
CA ILE A 272 -16.45 8.89 17.89
C ILE A 272 -17.63 7.93 18.11
N ASN A 273 -18.71 8.41 18.75
CA ASN A 273 -19.91 7.61 19.03
C ASN A 273 -20.67 7.19 17.76
N TYR A 274 -20.66 8.05 16.72
CA TYR A 274 -21.34 7.76 15.46
C TYR A 274 -20.50 6.91 14.51
N LYS A 275 -19.18 6.77 14.71
CA LYS A 275 -18.31 5.92 13.88
C LYS A 275 -18.92 4.55 13.60
N GLU A 276 -19.34 3.82 14.63
CA GLU A 276 -19.92 2.48 14.47
C GLU A 276 -21.29 2.50 13.78
N ARG A 277 -22.10 3.53 14.05
CA ARG A 277 -23.42 3.70 13.42
C ARG A 277 -23.29 4.03 11.93
N LEU A 278 -22.23 4.71 11.53
CA LEU A 278 -21.91 5.05 10.14
C LEU A 278 -21.31 3.86 9.36
N LEU A 279 -21.04 2.72 9.98
CA LEU A 279 -20.56 1.54 9.23
C LEU A 279 -21.58 0.99 8.23
N ILE A 280 -22.86 1.38 8.37
CA ILE A 280 -23.91 1.08 7.40
C ILE A 280 -23.62 1.64 5.99
N TYR A 281 -22.70 2.60 5.87
CA TYR A 281 -22.17 3.05 4.58
C TYR A 281 -21.44 1.97 3.80
N GLY A 282 -20.85 0.96 4.46
CA GLY A 282 -20.25 -0.18 3.76
C GLY A 282 -21.27 -0.93 2.88
N ILE A 283 -22.48 -1.12 3.40
CA ILE A 283 -23.58 -1.75 2.65
C ILE A 283 -24.03 -0.84 1.51
N TYR A 284 -24.14 0.46 1.77
CA TYR A 284 -24.56 1.41 0.75
C TYR A 284 -23.56 1.50 -0.41
N CYS A 285 -22.30 1.81 -0.10
CA CYS A 285 -21.24 2.03 -1.09
C CYS A 285 -20.89 0.76 -1.89
N SER A 286 -21.08 -0.43 -1.32
CA SER A 286 -20.90 -1.70 -2.06
C SER A 286 -21.98 -1.96 -3.11
N ARG A 287 -23.18 -1.39 -2.95
CA ARG A 287 -24.36 -1.72 -3.76
C ARG A 287 -24.85 -0.58 -4.62
N VAL A 288 -24.44 0.68 -4.37
CA VAL A 288 -24.93 1.86 -5.09
C VAL A 288 -24.69 1.78 -6.61
N GLU A 289 -23.57 1.22 -7.07
CA GLU A 289 -23.32 1.04 -8.50
C GLU A 289 -24.32 0.09 -9.16
N ILE A 290 -24.68 -0.98 -8.46
CA ILE A 290 -25.69 -1.97 -8.88
C ILE A 290 -27.08 -1.35 -8.81
N ALA A 291 -27.38 -0.59 -7.76
CA ALA A 291 -28.63 0.12 -7.59
C ALA A 291 -28.92 1.06 -8.77
N ILE A 292 -27.92 1.84 -9.19
CA ILE A 292 -28.01 2.72 -10.36
C ILE A 292 -28.20 1.91 -11.65
N ALA A 293 -27.45 0.83 -11.85
CA ALA A 293 -27.61 -0.01 -13.04
C ALA A 293 -29.00 -0.66 -13.13
N VAL A 294 -29.55 -1.09 -12.00
CA VAL A 294 -30.93 -1.62 -11.90
C VAL A 294 -31.95 -0.52 -12.17
N LEU A 295 -31.76 0.69 -11.62
CA LEU A 295 -32.61 1.84 -11.90
C LEU A 295 -32.63 2.19 -13.40
N ASP A 296 -31.46 2.23 -14.04
CA ASP A 296 -31.32 2.52 -15.47
C ASP A 296 -32.01 1.45 -16.33
N LEU A 297 -31.89 0.17 -15.96
CA LEU A 297 -32.59 -0.93 -16.64
C LEU A 297 -34.10 -0.80 -16.50
N ILE A 298 -34.60 -0.57 -15.29
CA ILE A 298 -36.03 -0.38 -15.03
C ILE A 298 -36.58 0.81 -15.84
N CYS A 299 -35.84 1.93 -15.91
CA CYS A 299 -36.25 3.09 -16.69
C CYS A 299 -36.32 2.82 -18.20
N LYS A 300 -35.51 1.89 -18.71
CA LYS A 300 -35.55 1.48 -20.13
C LYS A 300 -36.74 0.57 -20.41
N GLU A 301 -37.12 -0.27 -19.46
CA GLU A 301 -38.20 -1.25 -19.64
C GLU A 301 -39.60 -0.70 -19.30
N LYS A 302 -39.68 0.22 -18.33
CA LYS A 302 -40.95 0.71 -17.75
C LYS A 302 -41.09 2.23 -17.93
N GLU A 303 -41.80 2.61 -18.98
CA GLU A 303 -42.02 4.03 -19.34
C GLU A 303 -42.80 4.81 -18.26
N ASP A 304 -43.75 4.16 -17.59
CA ASP A 304 -44.51 4.74 -16.47
C ASP A 304 -43.62 5.09 -15.28
N VAL A 305 -42.64 4.23 -14.96
CA VAL A 305 -41.62 4.49 -13.94
C VAL A 305 -40.75 5.69 -14.35
N ARG A 306 -40.32 5.75 -15.62
CA ARG A 306 -39.49 6.84 -16.14
C ARG A 306 -40.19 8.20 -15.98
N LEU A 307 -41.45 8.30 -16.40
CA LEU A 307 -42.26 9.50 -16.21
C LEU A 307 -42.46 9.84 -14.73
N LYS A 308 -42.65 8.82 -13.88
CA LYS A 308 -42.81 9.04 -12.44
C LYS A 308 -41.54 9.63 -11.81
N LEU A 309 -40.36 9.17 -12.22
CA LEU A 309 -39.08 9.70 -11.75
C LEU A 309 -38.87 11.16 -12.14
N GLU A 310 -39.26 11.56 -13.36
CA GLU A 310 -39.24 12.97 -13.78
C GLU A 310 -40.17 13.83 -12.94
N GLU A 311 -41.38 13.34 -12.63
CA GLU A 311 -42.33 14.01 -11.74
C GLU A 311 -41.77 14.17 -10.33
N CYS A 312 -41.17 13.11 -9.78
CA CYS A 312 -40.52 13.12 -8.47
C CYS A 312 -39.36 14.14 -8.41
N SER A 313 -38.52 14.18 -9.45
CA SER A 313 -37.41 15.14 -9.55
C SER A 313 -37.91 16.59 -9.60
N LYS A 314 -38.94 16.88 -10.40
CA LYS A 314 -39.59 18.20 -10.43
C LYS A 314 -40.14 18.61 -9.06
N ARG A 315 -40.77 17.70 -8.32
CA ARG A 315 -41.32 17.98 -6.99
C ARG A 315 -40.25 18.15 -5.91
N ALA A 316 -39.13 17.43 -6.01
CA ALA A 316 -38.09 17.43 -4.99
C ALA A 316 -37.14 18.62 -5.10
N ASN A 317 -36.75 19.00 -6.32
CA ASN A 317 -35.67 19.95 -6.57
C ASN A 317 -35.83 20.73 -7.90
N ASN A 318 -37.07 20.91 -8.38
CA ASN A 318 -37.38 21.58 -9.65
C ASN A 318 -36.70 20.96 -10.88
N GLY A 319 -36.35 19.67 -10.82
CA GLY A 319 -35.70 18.97 -11.93
C GLY A 319 -34.19 19.20 -12.01
N LYS A 320 -33.57 19.84 -11.00
CA LYS A 320 -32.13 20.10 -10.98
C LYS A 320 -31.31 18.82 -10.85
N PHE A 321 -31.79 17.85 -10.06
CA PHE A 321 -31.09 16.59 -9.81
C PHE A 321 -32.03 15.39 -9.97
N THR A 322 -31.58 14.37 -10.68
CA THR A 322 -32.29 13.11 -10.86
C THR A 322 -32.10 12.18 -9.66
N LEU A 323 -32.89 11.10 -9.55
CA LEU A 323 -32.67 10.09 -8.51
C LEU A 323 -31.29 9.46 -8.63
N ARG A 324 -30.82 9.23 -9.86
CA ARG A 324 -29.48 8.68 -10.15
C ARG A 324 -28.39 9.56 -9.52
N ASP A 325 -28.49 10.88 -9.69
CA ASP A 325 -27.56 11.87 -9.14
C ASP A 325 -27.56 11.85 -7.61
N LEU A 326 -28.77 11.85 -7.02
CA LEU A 326 -28.96 11.88 -5.57
C LEU A 326 -28.46 10.60 -4.87
N LEU A 327 -28.51 9.44 -5.53
CA LEU A 327 -28.01 8.18 -4.96
C LEU A 327 -26.48 8.16 -4.80
N VAL A 328 -25.73 9.02 -5.48
CA VAL A 328 -24.27 9.08 -5.33
C VAL A 328 -23.85 9.90 -4.10
N VAL A 329 -24.67 10.89 -3.71
CA VAL A 329 -24.37 11.86 -2.63
C VAL A 329 -23.94 11.21 -1.31
N PRO A 330 -24.55 10.12 -0.81
CA PRO A 330 -24.13 9.52 0.46
C PRO A 330 -22.68 9.01 0.46
N MET A 331 -22.25 8.39 -0.64
CA MET A 331 -20.87 7.91 -0.79
C MET A 331 -19.86 9.06 -0.71
N GLN A 332 -20.25 10.25 -1.15
CA GLN A 332 -19.38 11.42 -1.09
C GLN A 332 -19.36 12.03 0.30
N ARG A 333 -20.52 12.15 0.96
CA ARG A 333 -20.62 12.75 2.30
C ARG A 333 -19.72 12.05 3.31
N VAL A 334 -19.73 10.71 3.33
CA VAL A 334 -18.93 9.95 4.31
C VAL A 334 -17.42 10.21 4.15
N LEU A 335 -16.96 10.57 2.95
CA LEU A 335 -15.58 10.93 2.65
C LEU A 335 -15.24 12.39 2.95
N LYS A 336 -16.22 13.24 3.29
CA LYS A 336 -15.97 14.65 3.65
C LYS A 336 -15.73 14.85 5.15
N TYR A 337 -16.20 13.96 6.03
CA TYR A 337 -16.08 14.14 7.48
C TYR A 337 -14.64 14.30 7.96
N HIS A 338 -13.71 13.49 7.44
CA HIS A 338 -12.31 13.62 7.83
C HIS A 338 -11.67 14.92 7.31
N LEU A 339 -12.08 15.42 6.14
CA LEU A 339 -11.58 16.68 5.59
C LEU A 339 -12.08 17.88 6.42
N LEU A 340 -13.36 17.89 6.76
CA LEU A 340 -13.97 18.93 7.61
C LEU A 340 -13.33 18.96 9.01
N LEU A 341 -13.13 17.80 9.63
CA LEU A 341 -12.45 17.72 10.93
C LEU A 341 -10.97 18.08 10.84
N GLN A 342 -10.30 17.76 9.75
CA GLN A 342 -8.89 18.12 9.52
C GLN A 342 -8.72 19.64 9.47
N GLU A 343 -9.59 20.34 8.74
CA GLU A 343 -9.54 21.81 8.69
C GLU A 343 -9.90 22.42 10.05
N LEU A 344 -10.90 21.86 10.77
CA LEU A 344 -11.23 22.31 12.13
C LEU A 344 -10.04 22.15 13.10
N VAL A 345 -9.33 21.02 13.07
CA VAL A 345 -8.15 20.74 13.90
C VAL A 345 -7.03 21.75 13.62
N LYS A 346 -6.82 22.11 12.35
CA LYS A 346 -5.78 23.07 11.93
C LYS A 346 -5.99 24.43 12.60
N HIS A 347 -7.24 24.89 12.69
CA HIS A 347 -7.63 26.16 13.30
C HIS A 347 -8.05 26.03 14.78
N THR A 348 -7.73 24.91 15.44
CA THR A 348 -7.90 24.77 16.90
C THR A 348 -6.59 25.11 17.61
N HIS A 349 -6.62 26.09 18.51
CA HIS A 349 -5.45 26.52 19.29
C HIS A 349 -5.37 25.86 20.67
N ASP A 350 -6.51 25.55 21.31
CA ASP A 350 -6.51 24.85 22.59
C ASP A 350 -5.95 23.42 22.44
N ALA A 351 -4.94 23.08 23.24
CA ALA A 351 -4.21 21.82 23.11
C ALA A 351 -5.07 20.60 23.46
N SER A 352 -5.95 20.72 24.46
CA SER A 352 -6.83 19.64 24.90
C SER A 352 -7.88 19.34 23.84
N ASP A 353 -8.56 20.38 23.37
CA ASP A 353 -9.58 20.28 22.32
C ASP A 353 -8.98 19.81 21.00
N LYS A 354 -7.80 20.33 20.61
CA LYS A 354 -7.07 19.87 19.42
C LYS A 354 -6.74 18.38 19.51
N SER A 355 -6.29 17.90 20.67
CA SER A 355 -6.02 16.47 20.91
C SER A 355 -7.30 15.63 20.79
N ASN A 356 -8.39 16.07 21.39
CA ASN A 356 -9.68 15.38 21.33
C ASN A 356 -10.24 15.32 19.89
N LEU A 357 -10.17 16.43 19.14
CA LEU A 357 -10.57 16.49 17.73
C LEU A 357 -9.67 15.63 16.83
N LYS A 358 -8.38 15.47 17.14
CA LYS A 358 -7.51 14.52 16.43
C LYS A 358 -8.01 13.07 16.58
N ILE A 359 -8.49 12.66 17.76
CA ILE A 359 -9.06 11.33 17.96
C ILE A 359 -10.33 11.14 17.11
N ALA A 360 -11.19 12.16 17.02
CA ALA A 360 -12.36 12.13 16.14
C ALA A 360 -11.99 12.11 14.65
N LEU A 361 -10.96 12.87 14.26
CA LEU A 361 -10.40 12.84 12.90
C LEU A 361 -9.92 11.42 12.55
N ASP A 362 -9.18 10.77 13.44
CA ASP A 362 -8.70 9.40 13.25
C ASP A 362 -9.86 8.41 13.10
N ALA A 363 -10.92 8.58 13.88
CA ALA A 363 -12.14 7.79 13.76
C ALA A 363 -12.81 7.92 12.39
N MET A 364 -12.90 9.15 11.85
CA MET A 364 -13.49 9.40 10.52
C MET A 364 -12.57 8.99 9.37
N LYS A 365 -11.24 9.10 9.53
CA LYS A 365 -10.28 8.53 8.57
C LYS A 365 -10.40 7.01 8.50
N ASP A 366 -10.52 6.33 9.65
CA ASP A 366 -10.71 4.88 9.68
C ASP A 366 -12.02 4.44 9.01
N LEU A 367 -13.11 5.22 9.17
CA LEU A 367 -14.38 5.01 8.47
C LEU A 367 -14.23 5.17 6.95
N ALA A 368 -13.56 6.22 6.48
CA ALA A 368 -13.31 6.44 5.06
C ALA A 368 -12.48 5.30 4.45
N GLN A 369 -11.44 4.86 5.15
CA GLN A 369 -10.63 3.71 4.73
C GLN A 369 -11.46 2.42 4.70
N TYR A 370 -12.33 2.20 5.68
CA TYR A 370 -13.26 1.06 5.67
C TYR A 370 -14.14 1.06 4.42
N VAL A 371 -14.78 2.18 4.08
CA VAL A 371 -15.62 2.31 2.89
C VAL A 371 -14.83 2.03 1.60
N ASN A 372 -13.60 2.55 1.51
CA ASN A 372 -12.71 2.29 0.38
C ASN A 372 -12.34 0.80 0.25
N GLU A 373 -12.08 0.13 1.37
CA GLU A 373 -11.85 -1.33 1.35
C GLU A 373 -13.06 -2.12 0.91
N VAL A 374 -14.25 -1.73 1.34
CA VAL A 374 -15.47 -2.39 0.91
C VAL A 374 -15.65 -2.27 -0.61
N LYS A 375 -15.41 -1.09 -1.20
CA LYS A 375 -15.43 -0.92 -2.67
C LYS A 375 -14.40 -1.83 -3.34
N ARG A 376 -13.16 -1.83 -2.86
CA ARG A 376 -12.07 -2.66 -3.41
C ARG A 376 -12.35 -4.16 -3.32
N ASP A 377 -12.90 -4.63 -2.20
CA ASP A 377 -13.25 -6.04 -2.06
C ASP A 377 -14.38 -6.44 -3.02
N ASN A 378 -15.35 -5.55 -3.30
CA ASN A 378 -16.37 -5.82 -4.30
C ASN A 378 -15.81 -5.88 -5.74
N GLU A 379 -14.84 -5.03 -6.08
CA GLU A 379 -14.10 -5.15 -7.35
C GLU A 379 -13.34 -6.47 -7.43
N THR A 380 -12.66 -6.86 -6.35
CA THR A 380 -11.95 -8.14 -6.25
C THR A 380 -12.91 -9.32 -6.42
N LEU A 381 -14.09 -9.30 -5.78
CA LEU A 381 -15.09 -10.36 -5.91
C LEU A 381 -15.66 -10.44 -7.33
N ARG A 382 -15.84 -9.31 -8.02
CA ARG A 382 -16.22 -9.27 -9.44
C ARG A 382 -15.15 -9.88 -10.33
N GLU A 383 -13.87 -9.60 -10.05
CA GLU A 383 -12.74 -10.22 -10.76
C GLU A 383 -12.73 -11.74 -10.58
N ILE A 384 -12.89 -12.22 -9.34
CA ILE A 384 -12.95 -13.66 -9.03
C ILE A 384 -14.10 -14.34 -9.78
N ASP A 385 -15.29 -13.71 -9.84
CA ASP A 385 -16.42 -14.24 -10.61
C ASP A 385 -16.11 -14.31 -12.12
N GLN A 386 -15.39 -13.33 -12.67
CA GLN A 386 -14.93 -13.37 -14.07
C GLN A 386 -13.93 -14.51 -14.33
N TYR A 387 -12.97 -14.74 -13.44
CA TYR A 387 -12.07 -15.89 -13.52
C TYR A 387 -12.87 -17.20 -13.43
N GLN A 388 -13.83 -17.28 -12.51
CA GLN A 388 -14.61 -18.51 -12.33
C GLN A 388 -15.44 -18.88 -13.55
N ARG A 389 -15.98 -17.89 -14.27
CA ARG A 389 -16.76 -18.13 -15.50
C ARG A 389 -15.90 -18.52 -16.70
N SER A 390 -14.60 -18.18 -16.69
CA SER A 390 -13.69 -18.43 -17.81
C SER A 390 -12.84 -19.69 -17.65
N ILE A 391 -12.77 -20.28 -16.45
CA ILE A 391 -12.03 -21.51 -16.17
C ILE A 391 -12.99 -22.70 -16.11
N GLU A 392 -12.87 -23.60 -17.09
CA GLU A 392 -13.58 -24.86 -17.18
C GLU A 392 -12.96 -25.93 -16.26
N ASN A 393 -13.76 -26.93 -15.87
CA ASN A 393 -13.37 -28.05 -14.99
C ASN A 393 -12.94 -27.67 -13.56
N LEU A 394 -13.31 -26.49 -13.06
CA LEU A 394 -13.12 -26.16 -11.64
C LEU A 394 -13.93 -27.11 -10.74
N ASN A 395 -13.27 -27.66 -9.72
CA ASN A 395 -13.89 -28.54 -8.73
C ASN A 395 -14.33 -27.82 -7.44
N GLN A 396 -13.93 -26.56 -7.27
CA GLN A 396 -14.31 -25.73 -6.13
C GLN A 396 -14.35 -24.23 -6.50
N PRO A 397 -15.13 -23.41 -5.79
CA PRO A 397 -15.24 -21.97 -6.07
C PRO A 397 -13.94 -21.20 -5.80
N LEU A 398 -13.51 -20.35 -6.72
CA LEU A 398 -12.25 -19.58 -6.62
C LEU A 398 -12.21 -18.64 -5.40
N ILE A 399 -13.38 -18.17 -4.94
CA ILE A 399 -13.50 -17.32 -3.75
C ILE A 399 -12.90 -17.98 -2.49
N THR A 400 -12.86 -19.32 -2.42
CA THR A 400 -12.24 -20.03 -1.29
C THR A 400 -10.72 -19.89 -1.27
N PHE A 401 -10.11 -19.46 -2.37
CA PHE A 401 -8.67 -19.33 -2.48
C PHE A 401 -8.12 -17.97 -2.03
N GLY A 402 -8.99 -17.04 -1.62
CA GLY A 402 -8.62 -15.70 -1.20
C GLY A 402 -8.50 -14.73 -2.36
N ARG A 403 -7.68 -13.68 -2.22
CA ARG A 403 -7.53 -12.64 -3.25
C ARG A 403 -6.60 -13.11 -4.36
N PRO A 404 -6.89 -12.79 -5.64
CA PRO A 404 -5.94 -13.00 -6.73
C PRO A 404 -4.68 -12.13 -6.52
N LYS A 405 -3.54 -12.65 -6.96
CA LYS A 405 -2.23 -11.99 -6.98
C LYS A 405 -1.72 -11.70 -8.38
N GLY A 406 -2.29 -12.39 -9.36
CA GLY A 406 -1.96 -12.22 -10.76
C GLY A 406 -2.19 -13.51 -11.53
N ASP A 407 -2.20 -13.38 -12.85
CA ASP A 407 -2.31 -14.47 -13.78
C ASP A 407 -1.36 -14.27 -14.97
N GLY A 408 -0.96 -15.35 -15.61
CA GLY A 408 -0.12 -15.27 -16.80
C GLY A 408 0.46 -16.59 -17.30
N GLU A 409 1.13 -16.51 -18.44
CA GLU A 409 1.76 -17.65 -19.10
C GLU A 409 3.08 -18.06 -18.41
N VAL A 410 3.22 -19.37 -18.20
CA VAL A 410 4.38 -20.00 -17.58
C VAL A 410 4.71 -21.33 -18.25
N ARG A 411 5.99 -21.72 -18.22
CA ARG A 411 6.42 -23.07 -18.57
C ARG A 411 6.64 -23.87 -17.31
N ILE A 412 5.97 -25.01 -17.19
CA ILE A 412 6.02 -25.85 -15.99
C ILE A 412 6.69 -27.18 -16.32
N ILE A 413 7.60 -27.62 -15.47
CA ILE A 413 8.09 -29.00 -15.40
C ILE A 413 7.60 -29.60 -14.09
N SER A 414 7.02 -30.80 -14.11
CA SER A 414 6.66 -31.51 -12.87
C SER A 414 7.71 -32.57 -12.52
N SER A 415 7.76 -32.97 -11.25
CA SER A 415 8.63 -34.05 -10.79
C SER A 415 8.30 -35.40 -11.46
N VAL A 416 7.09 -35.56 -11.98
CA VAL A 416 6.59 -36.79 -12.63
C VAL A 416 6.79 -36.73 -14.14
N ASP A 417 6.47 -35.59 -14.77
CA ASP A 417 6.66 -35.35 -16.19
C ASP A 417 7.74 -34.29 -16.40
N LYS A 418 8.93 -34.75 -16.81
CA LYS A 418 10.09 -33.90 -17.05
C LYS A 418 9.98 -33.05 -18.33
N ARG A 419 8.87 -33.11 -19.06
CA ARG A 419 8.63 -32.25 -20.22
C ARG A 419 8.24 -30.83 -19.79
N LYS A 420 8.77 -29.83 -20.50
CA LYS A 420 8.31 -28.45 -20.39
C LYS A 420 6.92 -28.34 -20.99
N GLN A 421 5.96 -27.89 -20.18
CA GLN A 421 4.58 -27.71 -20.58
C GLN A 421 4.21 -26.23 -20.53
N ASP A 422 3.72 -25.67 -21.63
CA ASP A 422 3.15 -24.31 -21.63
C ASP A 422 1.79 -24.33 -20.91
N ARG A 423 1.64 -23.47 -19.90
CA ARG A 423 0.48 -23.36 -19.03
C ARG A 423 0.16 -21.89 -18.75
N HIS A 424 -1.06 -21.64 -18.33
CA HIS A 424 -1.47 -20.37 -17.74
C HIS A 424 -1.75 -20.61 -16.26
N ILE A 425 -1.22 -19.78 -15.38
CA ILE A 425 -1.50 -19.89 -13.94
C ILE A 425 -2.34 -18.71 -13.47
N PHE A 426 -3.25 -18.97 -12.54
CA PHE A 426 -3.90 -17.96 -11.72
C PHE A 426 -3.43 -18.15 -10.28
N LEU A 427 -2.70 -17.19 -9.73
CA LEU A 427 -2.21 -17.22 -8.35
C LEU A 427 -3.18 -16.49 -7.44
N PHE A 428 -3.58 -17.16 -6.37
CA PHE A 428 -4.38 -16.63 -5.27
C PHE A 428 -3.59 -16.70 -3.96
N ASP A 429 -4.12 -16.09 -2.89
CA ASP A 429 -3.52 -16.14 -1.56
C ASP A 429 -3.17 -17.57 -1.11
N VAL A 430 -4.08 -18.54 -1.28
CA VAL A 430 -3.88 -19.91 -0.77
C VAL A 430 -3.63 -20.96 -1.86
N ALA A 431 -3.76 -20.65 -3.15
CA ALA A 431 -3.63 -21.65 -4.21
C ALA A 431 -3.11 -21.08 -5.53
N VAL A 432 -2.54 -21.97 -6.35
CA VAL A 432 -2.25 -21.71 -7.78
C VAL A 432 -3.13 -22.62 -8.62
N ILE A 433 -3.92 -22.02 -9.51
CA ILE A 433 -4.73 -22.76 -10.49
C ILE A 433 -3.93 -22.88 -11.78
N VAL A 434 -3.50 -24.10 -12.10
CA VAL A 434 -2.75 -24.39 -13.32
C VAL A 434 -3.72 -24.76 -14.42
N CYS A 435 -3.72 -23.98 -15.50
CA CYS A 435 -4.64 -24.12 -16.61
C CYS A 435 -3.92 -24.39 -17.93
N LYS A 436 -4.61 -25.05 -18.85
CA LYS A 436 -4.27 -25.08 -20.28
C LYS A 436 -5.20 -24.13 -21.01
N ARG A 437 -4.64 -23.16 -21.71
CA ARG A 437 -5.43 -22.17 -22.45
C ARG A 437 -6.09 -22.78 -23.70
N ARG A 438 -7.34 -22.38 -23.98
CA ARG A 438 -8.19 -22.81 -25.09
C ARG A 438 -8.89 -21.60 -25.72
N GLY A 439 -8.15 -20.85 -26.54
CA GLY A 439 -8.63 -19.57 -27.07
C GLY A 439 -8.78 -18.55 -25.94
N ASP A 440 -10.02 -18.20 -25.63
CA ASP A 440 -10.39 -17.24 -24.58
C ASP A 440 -10.76 -17.89 -23.25
N ASN A 441 -11.00 -19.21 -23.27
CA ASN A 441 -11.27 -20.01 -22.06
C ASN A 441 -10.01 -20.71 -21.56
N TYR A 442 -10.08 -21.15 -20.31
CA TYR A 442 -9.00 -21.84 -19.61
C TYR A 442 -9.50 -23.20 -19.12
N GLU A 443 -8.76 -24.26 -19.38
CA GLU A 443 -9.10 -25.60 -18.93
C GLU A 443 -8.25 -25.93 -17.70
N MET A 444 -8.85 -26.07 -16.51
CA MET A 444 -8.12 -26.40 -15.28
C MET A 444 -7.43 -27.77 -15.43
N LYS A 445 -6.14 -27.83 -15.07
CA LYS A 445 -5.30 -29.03 -15.11
C LYS A 445 -4.84 -29.47 -13.73
N ASP A 446 -4.52 -28.52 -12.85
CA ASP A 446 -4.08 -28.82 -11.50
C ASP A 446 -4.37 -27.65 -10.55
N ILE A 447 -4.43 -27.92 -9.25
CA ILE A 447 -4.58 -26.91 -8.19
C ILE A 447 -3.49 -27.16 -7.14
N LEU A 448 -2.57 -26.21 -7.02
CA LEU A 448 -1.48 -26.27 -6.03
C LEU A 448 -1.91 -25.54 -4.76
N ASP A 449 -2.24 -26.27 -3.70
CA ASP A 449 -2.58 -25.68 -2.40
C ASP A 449 -1.32 -25.19 -1.67
N LEU A 450 -1.10 -23.88 -1.67
CA LEU A 450 0.08 -23.22 -1.10
C LEU A 450 0.22 -23.43 0.42
N ASN A 451 -0.81 -23.93 1.11
CA ASN A 451 -0.70 -24.41 2.49
C ASN A 451 0.26 -25.59 2.66
N TYR A 452 0.64 -26.28 1.58
CA TYR A 452 1.56 -27.42 1.63
C TYR A 452 2.80 -27.27 0.76
N PHE A 453 2.94 -26.15 0.04
CA PHE A 453 4.11 -25.88 -0.79
C PHE A 453 5.05 -24.85 -0.16
N LYS A 454 6.32 -24.91 -0.57
CA LYS A 454 7.36 -23.92 -0.30
C LYS A 454 7.98 -23.46 -1.62
N ILE A 455 8.39 -22.20 -1.64
CA ILE A 455 9.03 -21.58 -2.79
C ILE A 455 10.54 -21.58 -2.56
N THR A 456 11.31 -21.92 -3.57
CA THR A 456 12.77 -21.92 -3.51
C THR A 456 13.30 -21.31 -4.79
N ASN A 457 13.95 -20.15 -4.67
CA ASN A 457 14.55 -19.49 -5.81
C ASN A 457 15.65 -20.39 -6.40
N ASN A 458 15.56 -20.69 -7.70
CA ASN A 458 16.63 -21.37 -8.42
C ASN A 458 17.62 -20.29 -8.89
N PRO A 459 18.88 -20.25 -8.41
CA PRO A 459 19.88 -19.39 -8.99
C PRO A 459 20.21 -19.94 -10.38
N THR A 460 19.43 -19.54 -11.37
CA THR A 460 19.73 -19.86 -12.76
C THR A 460 21.15 -19.39 -13.05
N SER A 461 21.98 -20.23 -13.65
CA SER A 461 23.29 -19.78 -14.12
C SER A 461 23.06 -18.67 -15.15
N ASP A 462 23.44 -17.44 -14.84
CA ASP A 462 23.42 -16.25 -15.73
C ASP A 462 24.24 -16.42 -17.03
N ARG A 463 24.75 -17.63 -17.31
CA ARG A 463 25.56 -17.96 -18.47
C ARG A 463 24.78 -17.95 -19.80
N ASP A 464 23.45 -17.99 -19.77
CA ASP A 464 22.61 -17.94 -20.97
C ASP A 464 21.42 -17.02 -20.71
N ALA A 465 21.49 -15.76 -21.17
CA ALA A 465 20.37 -14.81 -21.22
C ALA A 465 19.32 -15.22 -22.28
N LYS A 466 18.83 -16.46 -22.19
CA LYS A 466 17.86 -17.04 -23.11
C LYS A 466 16.46 -16.95 -22.50
N LYS A 467 15.47 -16.56 -23.32
CA LYS A 467 14.06 -16.56 -22.94
C LYS A 467 13.65 -17.92 -22.37
N TRP A 468 12.75 -17.93 -21.38
CA TRP A 468 12.21 -19.15 -20.75
C TRP A 468 13.23 -20.01 -19.99
N CYS A 469 14.34 -19.40 -19.56
CA CYS A 469 15.33 -20.03 -18.69
C CYS A 469 15.25 -19.54 -17.24
N TYR A 470 14.52 -18.46 -16.96
CA TYR A 470 14.40 -17.90 -15.62
C TYR A 470 13.34 -18.64 -14.82
N GLY A 471 13.73 -19.39 -13.78
CA GLY A 471 12.75 -20.15 -13.00
C GLY A 471 12.99 -20.21 -11.50
N PHE A 472 12.02 -20.76 -10.80
CA PHE A 472 12.10 -21.13 -9.38
C PHE A 472 11.27 -22.38 -9.11
N TYR A 473 11.53 -23.02 -7.96
CA TYR A 473 10.88 -24.26 -7.57
C TYR A 473 9.70 -24.01 -6.63
N VAL A 474 8.60 -24.72 -6.88
CA VAL A 474 7.43 -24.84 -6.00
C VAL A 474 7.36 -26.29 -5.55
N THR A 475 7.79 -26.56 -4.32
CA THR A 475 7.96 -27.93 -3.81
C THR A 475 7.04 -28.21 -2.64
N HIS A 476 6.42 -29.39 -2.64
CA HIS A 476 5.61 -29.85 -1.53
C HIS A 476 6.51 -30.03 -0.30
N GLN A 477 6.05 -29.59 0.88
CA GLN A 477 6.84 -29.62 2.12
C GLN A 477 7.28 -31.03 2.51
N GLN A 478 6.45 -32.04 2.19
CA GLN A 478 6.76 -33.46 2.44
C GLN A 478 7.46 -34.15 1.25
N GLY A 479 7.77 -33.42 0.17
CA GLY A 479 8.55 -33.92 -0.97
C GLY A 479 7.80 -34.77 -2.00
N TYR A 480 6.49 -35.00 -1.85
CA TYR A 480 5.72 -35.86 -2.78
C TYR A 480 5.51 -35.28 -4.17
N ALA A 481 5.53 -33.95 -4.31
CA ALA A 481 5.36 -33.27 -5.58
C ALA A 481 6.29 -32.05 -5.65
N GLY A 482 6.80 -31.76 -6.85
CA GLY A 482 7.60 -30.58 -7.10
C GLY A 482 7.39 -30.07 -8.51
N PHE A 483 7.36 -28.76 -8.65
CA PHE A 483 7.22 -28.07 -9.92
C PHE A 483 8.35 -27.08 -10.08
N GLU A 484 8.87 -26.98 -11.30
CA GLU A 484 9.77 -25.91 -11.72
C GLU A 484 9.02 -25.00 -12.68
N LEU A 485 8.86 -23.74 -12.28
CA LEU A 485 8.20 -22.71 -13.08
C LEU A 485 9.27 -21.91 -13.80
N PHE A 486 9.11 -21.75 -15.11
CA PHE A 486 9.98 -20.96 -15.99
C PHE A 486 9.20 -19.80 -16.60
N PHE A 487 9.85 -18.64 -16.64
CA PHE A 487 9.31 -17.36 -17.10
C PHE A 487 10.16 -16.83 -18.26
N LYS A 488 9.51 -16.05 -19.13
CA LYS A 488 10.12 -15.53 -20.35
C LYS A 488 11.33 -14.63 -20.05
N THR A 489 11.22 -13.72 -19.08
CA THR A 489 12.28 -12.78 -18.68
C THR A 489 12.63 -12.87 -17.19
N ARG A 490 13.75 -12.25 -16.80
CA ARG A 490 14.21 -12.18 -15.40
C ARG A 490 13.25 -11.36 -14.55
N GLU A 491 12.67 -10.33 -15.11
CA GLU A 491 11.77 -9.38 -14.48
C GLU A 491 10.42 -10.04 -14.20
N LEU A 492 9.89 -10.81 -15.16
CA LEU A 492 8.71 -11.64 -14.93
C LEU A 492 8.95 -12.68 -13.84
N LYS A 493 10.11 -13.36 -13.84
CA LYS A 493 10.49 -14.26 -12.74
C LYS A 493 10.47 -13.53 -11.40
N LYS A 494 11.09 -12.35 -11.31
CA LYS A 494 11.15 -11.55 -10.07
C LYS A 494 9.74 -11.19 -9.60
N LYS A 495 8.91 -10.63 -10.50
CA LYS A 495 7.52 -10.25 -10.21
C LYS A 495 6.71 -11.43 -9.68
N TRP A 496 6.78 -12.57 -10.36
CA TRP A 496 6.08 -13.78 -9.91
C TRP A 496 6.61 -14.27 -8.57
N LEU A 497 7.92 -14.31 -8.37
CA LEU A 497 8.53 -14.72 -7.10
C LEU A 497 8.02 -13.84 -5.95
N ASP A 498 8.00 -12.50 -6.12
CA ASP A 498 7.48 -11.56 -5.13
C ASP A 498 5.99 -11.81 -4.82
N GLN A 499 5.16 -12.09 -5.83
CA GLN A 499 3.74 -12.41 -5.64
C GLN A 499 3.53 -13.74 -4.90
N PHE A 500 4.32 -14.76 -5.21
CA PHE A 500 4.31 -16.04 -4.51
C PHE A 500 4.74 -15.88 -3.05
N GLU A 501 5.80 -15.10 -2.79
CA GLU A 501 6.26 -14.80 -1.43
C GLU A 501 5.19 -14.03 -0.63
N MET A 502 4.49 -13.09 -1.27
CA MET A 502 3.38 -12.36 -0.66
C MET A 502 2.21 -13.27 -0.32
N ALA A 503 1.82 -14.17 -1.23
CA ALA A 503 0.78 -15.18 -0.97
C ALA A 503 1.17 -16.06 0.23
N ILE A 504 2.38 -16.63 0.25
CA ILE A 504 2.87 -17.44 1.37
C ILE A 504 2.91 -16.65 2.69
N SER A 505 3.32 -15.39 2.65
CA SER A 505 3.32 -14.48 3.80
C SER A 505 1.89 -14.21 4.33
N ASN A 506 0.88 -14.21 3.45
CA ASN A 506 -0.52 -14.07 3.85
C ASN A 506 -1.04 -15.36 4.52
N ILE A 507 -0.68 -16.54 4.02
CA ILE A 507 -1.06 -17.81 4.64
C ILE A 507 -0.38 -17.97 6.00
N ARG A 508 0.92 -17.69 6.06
CA ARG A 508 1.79 -17.93 7.21
C ARG A 508 2.58 -16.67 7.56
N PRO A 509 1.95 -15.65 8.17
CA PRO A 509 2.69 -14.48 8.62
C PRO A 509 3.69 -14.89 9.71
N GLU A 510 4.86 -14.27 9.75
CA GLU A 510 5.94 -14.62 10.68
C GLU A 510 5.51 -14.63 12.15
N THR A 511 4.59 -13.72 12.51
CA THR A 511 4.05 -13.52 13.85
C THR A 511 2.76 -14.29 14.13
N ALA A 512 2.32 -15.19 13.23
CA ALA A 512 1.05 -15.95 13.37
C ALA A 512 0.93 -16.77 14.66
N ASN A 513 2.07 -17.26 15.16
CA ASN A 513 2.15 -18.09 16.37
C ASN A 513 2.80 -17.35 17.55
N HIS A 514 3.01 -16.03 17.42
CA HIS A 514 3.59 -15.21 18.47
C HIS A 514 2.71 -15.31 19.73
N ASN A 515 3.35 -15.30 20.92
CA ASN A 515 2.63 -15.36 22.20
C ASN A 515 1.62 -16.52 22.34
N SER A 516 1.94 -17.67 21.72
CA SER A 516 1.14 -18.92 21.73
C SER A 516 -0.19 -18.87 20.97
N HIS A 517 -0.46 -17.80 20.22
CA HIS A 517 -1.62 -17.72 19.33
C HIS A 517 -1.51 -18.70 18.17
N GLN A 518 -2.60 -18.84 17.40
CA GLN A 518 -2.62 -19.57 16.14
C GLN A 518 -3.54 -18.83 15.17
N PHE A 519 -3.00 -17.78 14.58
CA PHE A 519 -3.72 -16.94 13.64
C PHE A 519 -3.86 -17.61 12.27
N LYS A 520 -5.06 -17.56 11.71
CA LYS A 520 -5.35 -17.91 10.32
C LYS A 520 -6.10 -16.78 9.64
N MET A 521 -5.82 -16.58 8.35
CA MET A 521 -6.57 -15.63 7.51
C MET A 521 -8.06 -15.97 7.58
N HIS A 522 -8.90 -14.95 7.76
CA HIS A 522 -10.31 -15.13 8.04
C HIS A 522 -11.16 -14.02 7.42
N THR A 523 -12.35 -14.40 6.95
CA THR A 523 -13.40 -13.48 6.53
C THR A 523 -14.41 -13.33 7.66
N PHE A 524 -14.49 -12.15 8.25
CA PHE A 524 -15.42 -11.81 9.33
C PHE A 524 -16.77 -11.41 8.74
N GLU A 525 -17.85 -12.12 9.08
CA GLU A 525 -19.21 -11.81 8.60
C GLU A 525 -19.80 -10.54 9.23
N ARG A 526 -19.33 -10.19 10.43
CA ARG A 526 -19.76 -9.00 11.17
C ARG A 526 -18.62 -7.99 11.19
N ILE A 527 -18.97 -6.70 11.21
CA ILE A 527 -17.97 -5.66 11.35
C ILE A 527 -17.26 -5.84 12.68
N THR A 528 -15.94 -5.98 12.62
CA THR A 528 -15.10 -6.39 13.73
C THR A 528 -13.93 -5.43 13.84
N SER A 529 -13.53 -5.07 15.06
CA SER A 529 -12.35 -4.25 15.33
C SER A 529 -11.16 -5.14 15.70
N CYS A 530 -9.97 -4.68 15.36
CA CYS A 530 -8.73 -5.33 15.74
C CYS A 530 -8.57 -5.34 17.26
N SER A 531 -8.20 -6.50 17.80
CA SER A 531 -8.01 -6.70 19.24
C SER A 531 -6.80 -5.97 19.80
N PHE A 532 -5.94 -5.40 18.94
CA PHE A 532 -4.77 -4.62 19.32
C PHE A 532 -4.96 -3.12 19.11
N CYS A 533 -5.13 -2.66 17.86
CA CYS A 533 -5.19 -1.24 17.54
C CYS A 533 -6.59 -0.63 17.63
N HIS A 534 -7.63 -1.45 17.84
CA HIS A 534 -9.04 -1.04 17.93
C HIS A 534 -9.64 -0.38 16.66
N PHE A 535 -8.85 -0.22 15.59
CA PHE A 535 -9.35 0.12 14.26
C PHE A 535 -10.10 -1.05 13.62
N LEU A 536 -10.94 -0.73 12.64
CA LEU A 536 -11.77 -1.71 11.95
C LEU A 536 -10.90 -2.72 11.19
N LEU A 537 -11.29 -4.01 11.22
CA LEU A 537 -10.84 -4.98 10.23
C LEU A 537 -11.58 -4.65 8.93
N ARG A 538 -10.89 -3.94 8.04
CA ARG A 538 -11.52 -3.23 6.93
C ARG A 538 -11.89 -4.18 5.78
N GLY A 539 -13.01 -3.88 5.11
CA GLY A 539 -13.51 -4.68 3.98
C GLY A 539 -14.54 -5.73 4.36
N ILE A 540 -14.86 -6.59 3.39
CA ILE A 540 -15.85 -7.68 3.49
C ILE A 540 -15.28 -9.06 3.16
N PHE A 541 -14.02 -9.15 2.71
CA PHE A 541 -13.39 -10.39 2.28
C PHE A 541 -11.99 -10.49 2.86
N ASN A 542 -11.66 -11.56 3.59
CA ASN A 542 -10.34 -11.79 4.21
C ASN A 542 -9.74 -10.51 4.85
N GLN A 543 -10.48 -9.88 5.76
CA GLN A 543 -10.13 -8.57 6.34
C GLN A 543 -8.92 -8.64 7.29
N GLY A 544 -8.59 -9.83 7.78
CA GLY A 544 -7.50 -10.02 8.73
C GLY A 544 -7.37 -11.47 9.16
N TYR A 545 -6.97 -11.67 10.42
CA TYR A 545 -6.68 -12.97 10.98
C TYR A 545 -7.48 -13.24 12.24
N LEU A 546 -7.91 -14.49 12.40
CA LEU A 546 -8.58 -14.99 13.59
C LEU A 546 -7.68 -16.02 14.29
N CYS A 547 -7.47 -15.86 15.60
CA CYS A 547 -6.79 -16.87 16.39
C CYS A 547 -7.73 -18.04 16.67
N LEU A 548 -7.36 -19.24 16.19
CA LEU A 548 -8.18 -20.45 16.38
C LEU A 548 -8.27 -20.92 17.85
N LYS A 549 -7.38 -20.42 18.72
CA LYS A 549 -7.34 -20.81 20.13
C LYS A 549 -8.18 -19.89 21.03
N CYS A 550 -8.09 -18.57 20.84
CA CYS A 550 -8.75 -17.59 21.72
C CYS A 550 -9.85 -16.77 21.03
N GLY A 551 -10.04 -16.89 19.72
CA GLY A 551 -11.06 -16.17 18.97
C GLY A 551 -10.78 -14.68 18.73
N LEU A 552 -9.61 -14.17 19.11
CA LEU A 552 -9.24 -12.78 18.84
C LEU A 552 -9.04 -12.55 17.33
N GLY A 553 -9.60 -11.44 16.83
CA GLY A 553 -9.38 -10.94 15.47
C GLY A 553 -8.37 -9.80 15.45
N ALA A 554 -7.46 -9.79 14.46
CA ALA A 554 -6.44 -8.75 14.32
C ALA A 554 -5.94 -8.57 12.88
N HIS A 555 -5.37 -7.39 12.59
CA HIS A 555 -4.66 -7.12 11.33
C HIS A 555 -3.34 -7.89 11.27
N LYS A 556 -2.77 -8.06 10.07
CA LYS A 556 -1.52 -8.81 9.82
C LYS A 556 -0.33 -8.23 10.59
N GLU A 557 -0.23 -6.91 10.61
CA GLU A 557 0.77 -6.09 11.28
C GLU A 557 0.60 -6.07 12.81
N CYS A 558 -0.60 -6.40 13.30
CA CYS A 558 -0.92 -6.39 14.73
C CYS A 558 -0.63 -7.72 15.45
N LEU A 559 -0.42 -8.83 14.72
CA LEU A 559 -0.34 -10.17 15.31
C LEU A 559 0.79 -10.31 16.34
N GLY A 560 1.95 -9.70 16.08
CA GLY A 560 3.11 -9.75 16.98
C GLY A 560 2.97 -8.90 18.25
N ARG A 561 1.99 -7.97 18.27
CA ARG A 561 1.81 -6.99 19.36
C ARG A 561 0.78 -7.44 20.40
N LEU A 562 0.03 -8.50 20.15
CA LEU A 562 -0.97 -9.06 21.07
C LEU A 562 -0.31 -9.80 22.22
N GLY A 563 -0.90 -9.74 23.42
CA GLY A 563 -0.44 -10.47 24.61
C GLY A 563 -0.57 -11.99 24.50
N VAL A 564 -0.29 -12.72 25.58
CA VAL A 564 -0.34 -14.19 25.62
C VAL A 564 -1.75 -14.73 25.36
N CYS A 565 -1.85 -15.69 24.45
CA CYS A 565 -3.08 -16.36 24.09
C CYS A 565 -3.81 -16.93 25.31
N GLY A 566 -5.11 -16.64 25.43
CA GLY A 566 -5.97 -17.13 26.52
C GLY A 566 -5.90 -16.33 27.84
N ARG A 567 -5.08 -15.28 27.93
CA ARG A 567 -5.04 -14.37 29.10
C ARG A 567 -5.62 -12.97 28.84
N THR A 568 -6.05 -12.71 27.61
CA THR A 568 -6.74 -11.48 27.21
C THR A 568 -8.23 -11.62 27.52
N ASP A 569 -8.69 -11.07 28.64
CA ASP A 569 -10.12 -10.89 28.89
C ASP A 569 -10.74 -9.97 27.81
N PRO A 570 -11.97 -10.24 27.35
CA PRO A 570 -12.72 -9.27 26.56
C PRO A 570 -13.11 -8.10 27.47
N ALA A 571 -12.28 -7.06 27.51
CA ALA A 571 -12.47 -5.93 28.41
C ALA A 571 -13.73 -5.13 28.03
N LYS A 572 -14.76 -5.23 28.86
CA LYS A 572 -15.81 -4.19 28.99
C LYS A 572 -15.16 -2.90 29.50
N PRO A 573 -15.59 -1.71 29.03
CA PRO A 573 -15.04 -0.45 29.51
C PRO A 573 -15.50 -0.19 30.95
N LYS A 574 -14.56 -0.08 31.88
CA LYS A 574 -14.81 0.55 33.19
C LYS A 574 -14.27 1.98 33.18
N PRO A 575 -14.92 2.93 33.89
CA PRO A 575 -14.55 4.34 33.84
C PRO A 575 -13.21 4.56 34.52
N LYS A 576 -12.30 5.29 33.87
CA LYS A 576 -11.05 5.74 34.48
C LYS A 576 -11.37 6.83 35.51
N GLN A 577 -11.22 6.51 36.79
CA GLN A 577 -10.97 7.54 37.81
C GLN A 577 -9.53 8.03 37.66
N GLN A 578 -9.37 9.35 37.81
CA GLN A 578 -8.11 10.08 37.77
C GLN A 578 -7.11 9.51 38.77
N GLU A 579 -5.93 9.13 38.30
CA GLU A 579 -4.71 9.30 39.08
C GLU A 579 -3.63 9.96 38.19
N SER A 580 -2.98 10.93 38.82
CA SER A 580 -2.03 11.91 38.31
C SER A 580 -0.78 11.29 37.66
N GLY A 581 -0.19 12.05 36.73
CA GLY A 581 0.93 11.63 35.90
C GLY A 581 2.19 11.15 36.63
N ALA A 582 2.81 10.14 36.04
CA ALA A 582 4.24 9.86 36.14
C ALA A 582 4.70 9.16 34.85
N ALA A 583 5.96 9.42 34.47
CA ALA A 583 6.67 8.90 33.30
C ALA A 583 6.69 7.35 33.21
N PRO A 584 7.02 6.75 32.04
CA PRO A 584 7.14 5.29 31.92
C PRO A 584 8.27 4.75 32.80
N ASP A 585 7.92 3.81 33.68
CA ASP A 585 8.81 3.19 34.68
C ASP A 585 9.91 2.34 34.00
N PRO A 586 11.20 2.64 34.22
CA PRO A 586 12.29 1.76 33.80
C PRO A 586 12.33 0.59 34.79
N GLY A 587 12.04 -0.63 34.33
CA GLY A 587 11.95 -1.82 35.20
C GLY A 587 13.12 -2.01 36.19
N LEU A 588 12.86 -2.80 37.23
CA LEU A 588 13.71 -2.95 38.42
C LEU A 588 15.21 -3.26 38.12
N PRO A 589 16.15 -2.79 38.96
CA PRO A 589 17.59 -3.00 38.78
C PRO A 589 17.99 -4.48 38.74
N LYS A 590 19.04 -4.83 37.97
CA LYS A 590 19.54 -6.22 37.85
C LYS A 590 20.97 -6.38 38.35
N VAL A 591 21.22 -7.46 39.06
CA VAL A 591 22.54 -7.86 39.60
C VAL A 591 22.89 -9.28 39.16
N VAL A 592 24.19 -9.61 39.17
CA VAL A 592 24.69 -10.93 38.81
C VAL A 592 25.31 -11.58 40.04
N ALA A 593 24.90 -12.81 40.34
CA ALA A 593 25.50 -13.61 41.40
C ALA A 593 26.97 -13.92 41.07
N ILE A 594 27.88 -13.67 42.01
CA ILE A 594 29.32 -13.91 41.85
C ILE A 594 29.78 -15.23 42.48
N ARG A 595 28.93 -15.84 43.30
CA ARG A 595 29.17 -17.13 43.95
C ARG A 595 27.84 -17.87 44.15
N ASP A 596 27.94 -19.18 44.35
CA ASP A 596 26.80 -20.01 44.70
C ASP A 596 26.38 -19.75 46.15
N CYS A 597 25.08 -19.54 46.39
CA CYS A 597 24.51 -19.49 47.73
C CYS A 597 23.24 -20.34 47.75
N GLY A 598 23.18 -21.32 48.63
CA GLY A 598 22.02 -22.20 48.77
C GLY A 598 21.96 -22.80 50.16
N GLY A 599 20.89 -22.49 50.91
CA GLY A 599 20.58 -23.16 52.17
C GLY A 599 20.93 -22.40 53.45
N ASP A 600 21.42 -21.15 53.39
CA ASP A 600 21.61 -20.34 54.58
C ASP A 600 20.29 -19.76 55.11
N ALA A 601 20.07 -19.85 56.42
CA ALA A 601 18.85 -19.37 57.07
C ALA A 601 18.78 -17.83 57.04
N CYS A 602 17.82 -17.28 56.30
CA CYS A 602 17.54 -15.84 56.27
C CYS A 602 16.62 -15.45 57.46
N PRO A 603 16.92 -14.40 58.23
CA PRO A 603 16.08 -13.95 59.33
C PRO A 603 14.71 -13.38 58.89
N HIS A 604 14.56 -13.00 57.61
CA HIS A 604 13.44 -12.18 57.12
C HIS A 604 12.56 -12.84 56.05
N GLY A 605 12.79 -14.11 55.68
CA GLY A 605 11.96 -14.82 54.71
C GLY A 605 12.61 -16.04 54.05
N PRO A 606 11.96 -16.66 53.04
CA PRO A 606 12.50 -17.85 52.38
C PRO A 606 13.79 -17.54 51.60
N PRO A 607 14.85 -18.35 51.75
CA PRO A 607 16.12 -18.11 51.08
C PRO A 607 16.03 -18.41 49.58
N LEU A 608 16.69 -17.58 48.77
CA LEU A 608 16.84 -17.76 47.33
C LEU A 608 18.13 -18.52 47.05
N SER A 609 18.02 -19.70 46.45
CA SER A 609 19.18 -20.40 45.93
C SER A 609 19.66 -19.74 44.65
N ILE A 610 20.87 -19.19 44.66
CA ILE A 610 21.53 -18.52 43.54
C ILE A 610 22.81 -19.27 43.17
N ARG A 611 23.13 -19.34 41.88
CA ARG A 611 24.40 -19.87 41.36
C ARG A 611 25.21 -18.74 40.74
N ALA A 612 26.53 -18.84 40.79
CA ALA A 612 27.44 -17.90 40.15
C ALA A 612 27.08 -17.76 38.66
N GLY A 613 26.82 -16.53 38.22
CA GLY A 613 26.36 -16.20 36.88
C GLY A 613 24.85 -15.97 36.75
N ASP A 614 24.04 -16.29 37.77
CA ASP A 614 22.60 -16.03 37.75
C ASP A 614 22.31 -14.52 37.72
N VAL A 615 21.39 -14.09 36.83
CA VAL A 615 20.91 -12.71 36.76
C VAL A 615 19.65 -12.57 37.63
N ILE A 616 19.72 -11.65 38.57
CA ILE A 616 18.70 -11.44 39.60
C ILE A 616 18.12 -10.03 39.43
N GLU A 617 16.81 -9.94 39.31
CA GLU A 617 16.07 -8.69 39.34
C GLU A 617 15.81 -8.30 40.80
N LEU A 618 16.34 -7.16 41.24
CA LEU A 618 16.26 -6.67 42.61
C LEU A 618 14.87 -6.11 42.88
N MET A 619 14.17 -6.73 43.82
CA MET A 619 12.85 -6.29 44.27
C MET A 619 12.96 -5.38 45.49
N PHE A 620 13.90 -5.68 46.40
CA PHE A 620 14.18 -4.87 47.58
C PHE A 620 15.66 -4.97 47.95
N ALA A 621 16.34 -3.83 48.04
CA ALA A 621 17.73 -3.72 48.45
C ALA A 621 17.88 -2.55 49.43
N ASP A 622 18.35 -2.84 50.64
CA ASP A 622 18.69 -1.85 51.64
C ASP A 622 20.21 -1.88 51.85
N VAL A 623 20.85 -0.71 51.83
CA VAL A 623 22.30 -0.55 51.94
C VAL A 623 22.78 -0.91 53.35
N GLU A 624 21.92 -0.78 54.36
CA GLU A 624 22.21 -1.17 55.74
C GLU A 624 21.95 -2.66 56.01
N SER A 625 21.28 -3.37 55.08
CA SER A 625 20.96 -4.79 55.18
C SER A 625 21.97 -5.67 54.45
N SER A 626 22.44 -6.73 55.11
CA SER A 626 23.27 -7.78 54.51
C SER A 626 22.49 -8.75 53.62
N TRP A 627 21.16 -8.63 53.55
CA TRP A 627 20.27 -9.51 52.77
C TRP A 627 19.31 -8.70 51.89
N TRP A 628 19.30 -9.02 50.60
CA TRP A 628 18.45 -8.40 49.59
C TRP A 628 17.43 -9.40 49.03
N GLN A 629 16.31 -8.89 48.53
CA GLN A 629 15.26 -9.70 47.93
C GLN A 629 15.25 -9.51 46.42
N GLY A 630 15.16 -10.60 45.69
CA GLY A 630 15.09 -10.55 44.23
C GLY A 630 14.56 -11.80 43.59
N LYS A 631 14.46 -11.75 42.27
CA LYS A 631 13.95 -12.82 41.42
C LYS A 631 15.02 -13.28 40.46
N VAL A 632 15.39 -14.56 40.51
CA VAL A 632 16.29 -15.14 39.50
C VAL A 632 15.53 -15.20 38.17
N LEU A 633 16.01 -14.51 37.14
CA LEU A 633 15.29 -14.42 35.86
C LEU A 633 15.18 -15.77 35.15
N ALA A 634 16.22 -16.60 35.23
CA ALA A 634 16.26 -17.90 34.57
C ALA A 634 15.26 -18.91 35.14
N THR A 635 15.00 -18.87 36.45
CA THR A 635 14.12 -19.84 37.13
C THR A 635 12.80 -19.23 37.61
N SER A 636 12.68 -17.90 37.54
CA SER A 636 11.58 -17.11 38.09
C SER A 636 11.32 -17.30 39.59
N LYS A 637 12.25 -17.90 40.34
CA LYS A 637 12.16 -18.06 41.79
C LYS A 637 12.50 -16.75 42.51
N THR A 638 11.76 -16.45 43.57
CA THR A 638 11.90 -15.25 44.39
C THR A 638 12.31 -15.60 45.82
N GLY A 639 13.17 -14.81 46.42
CA GLY A 639 13.57 -14.99 47.83
C GLY A 639 14.70 -14.04 48.22
N PHE A 640 15.25 -14.26 49.41
CA PHE A 640 16.34 -13.45 49.94
C PHE A 640 17.72 -14.06 49.68
N PHE A 641 18.71 -13.23 49.36
CA PHE A 641 20.10 -13.63 49.15
C PHE A 641 21.06 -12.59 49.77
N PRO A 642 22.30 -12.99 50.13
CA PRO A 642 23.27 -12.06 50.70
C PRO A 642 23.69 -10.97 49.70
N SER A 643 23.72 -9.72 50.13
CA SER A 643 24.07 -8.58 49.26
C SER A 643 25.51 -8.63 48.75
N ASP A 644 26.41 -9.26 49.50
CA ASP A 644 27.82 -9.47 49.13
C ASP A 644 28.03 -10.62 48.13
N ALA A 645 27.00 -11.43 47.86
CA ALA A 645 27.04 -12.55 46.92
C ALA A 645 26.72 -12.13 45.48
N VAL A 646 26.43 -10.86 45.24
CA VAL A 646 26.10 -10.30 43.93
C VAL A 646 26.96 -9.09 43.60
N ARG A 647 27.06 -8.76 42.31
CA ARG A 647 27.61 -7.49 41.84
C ARG A 647 26.63 -6.85 40.86
N PRO A 648 26.66 -5.50 40.69
CA PRO A 648 25.92 -4.85 39.62
C PRO A 648 26.21 -5.55 38.29
N CYS A 649 25.16 -5.87 37.53
CA CYS A 649 25.34 -6.45 36.21
C CYS A 649 26.27 -5.52 35.41
N PRO A 650 27.41 -6.01 34.87
CA PRO A 650 28.26 -5.15 34.06
C PRO A 650 27.37 -4.63 32.93
N CYS A 651 27.28 -3.31 32.84
CA CYS A 651 26.60 -2.63 31.76
C CYS A 651 27.21 -3.19 30.48
N VAL A 652 26.50 -4.09 29.79
CA VAL A 652 26.72 -4.22 28.35
C VAL A 652 26.48 -2.79 27.88
N PRO A 653 27.49 -2.08 27.33
CA PRO A 653 27.23 -0.76 26.83
C PRO A 653 26.08 -0.93 25.85
N LYS A 654 24.97 -0.21 26.08
CA LYS A 654 23.99 0.01 25.01
C LYS A 654 24.83 0.36 23.77
N PRO A 655 24.57 -0.24 22.59
CA PRO A 655 25.34 0.07 21.41
C PRO A 655 25.40 1.58 21.28
N VAL A 656 26.62 2.12 21.39
CA VAL A 656 26.83 3.57 21.32
C VAL A 656 26.37 3.96 19.93
N ASP A 657 25.37 4.82 19.85
CA ASP A 657 24.82 5.20 18.56
C ASP A 657 25.80 6.12 17.84
N TYR A 658 26.46 5.57 16.82
CA TYR A 658 27.37 6.32 15.96
C TYR A 658 26.67 6.93 14.74
N SER A 659 25.33 6.82 14.61
CA SER A 659 24.53 7.28 13.46
C SER A 659 24.77 8.74 13.08
N ALA A 660 25.07 9.60 14.07
CA ALA A 660 25.37 11.02 13.87
C ALA A 660 26.73 11.29 13.20
N HIS A 661 27.63 10.30 13.10
CA HIS A 661 28.95 10.49 12.53
C HIS A 661 28.94 10.22 11.02
N LEU A 662 29.50 11.15 10.24
CA LEU A 662 29.56 11.08 8.76
C LEU A 662 30.35 9.88 8.22
N TRP A 663 31.20 9.26 9.04
CA TRP A 663 31.95 8.06 8.69
C TRP A 663 31.20 6.76 8.99
N PHE A 664 30.06 6.81 9.70
CA PHE A 664 29.35 5.62 10.12
C PHE A 664 28.28 5.19 9.10
N ALA A 665 28.30 3.91 8.72
CA ALA A 665 27.43 3.33 7.72
C ALA A 665 26.35 2.40 8.27
N GLY A 666 26.40 2.07 9.56
CA GLY A 666 25.46 1.11 10.15
C GLY A 666 25.62 -0.31 9.57
N PRO A 667 24.55 -1.12 9.50
CA PRO A 667 24.57 -2.44 8.89
C PRO A 667 24.84 -2.33 7.38
N MET A 668 26.06 -2.67 6.97
CA MET A 668 26.47 -2.63 5.57
C MET A 668 27.41 -3.80 5.27
N GLU A 669 27.09 -4.54 4.21
CA GLU A 669 27.90 -5.67 3.77
C GLU A 669 29.17 -5.21 3.04
N ARG A 670 30.13 -6.14 2.90
CA ARG A 670 31.43 -5.84 2.27
C ARG A 670 31.26 -5.32 0.84
N VAL A 671 30.42 -5.98 0.04
CA VAL A 671 30.19 -5.64 -1.37
C VAL A 671 29.54 -4.26 -1.52
N GLN A 672 28.62 -3.91 -0.62
CA GLN A 672 28.00 -2.58 -0.60
C GLN A 672 29.03 -1.48 -0.30
N ALA A 673 29.93 -1.72 0.67
CA ALA A 673 31.01 -0.79 0.98
C ALA A 673 32.05 -0.67 -0.16
N GLU A 674 32.25 -1.72 -0.96
CA GLU A 674 33.11 -1.68 -2.15
C GLU A 674 32.51 -0.77 -3.23
N VAL A 675 31.19 -0.85 -3.49
CA VAL A 675 30.47 0.01 -4.44
C VAL A 675 30.48 1.48 -3.99
N GLU A 676 30.15 1.76 -2.73
CA GLU A 676 30.08 3.14 -2.19
C GLU A 676 31.42 3.89 -2.22
N LEU A 677 32.53 3.16 -2.10
CA LEU A 677 33.88 3.73 -2.12
C LEU A 677 34.57 3.60 -3.49
N GLN A 678 33.92 3.00 -4.49
CA GLN A 678 34.54 2.72 -5.80
C GLN A 678 34.94 4.00 -6.54
N ASP A 679 34.04 4.98 -6.57
CA ASP A 679 34.19 6.26 -7.29
C ASP A 679 34.68 7.40 -6.38
N ARG A 680 35.12 7.08 -5.16
CA ARG A 680 35.65 8.03 -4.17
C ARG A 680 37.17 8.15 -4.27
N GLY A 681 37.71 9.27 -3.79
CA GLY A 681 39.15 9.48 -3.69
C GLY A 681 39.83 8.49 -2.74
N ASN A 682 41.15 8.30 -2.91
CA ASN A 682 41.93 7.53 -1.95
C ASN A 682 41.84 8.18 -0.55
N SER A 683 41.92 7.34 0.48
CA SER A 683 41.76 7.69 1.90
C SER A 683 40.33 8.06 2.33
N THR A 684 39.32 7.90 1.45
CA THR A 684 37.91 7.93 1.86
C THR A 684 37.53 6.63 2.57
N TYR A 685 36.86 6.74 3.72
CA TYR A 685 36.57 5.60 4.60
C TYR A 685 35.15 5.63 5.19
N LEU A 686 34.70 4.43 5.60
CA LEU A 686 33.48 4.22 6.37
C LEU A 686 33.66 3.12 7.41
N VAL A 687 32.88 3.16 8.48
CA VAL A 687 32.79 2.12 9.51
C VAL A 687 31.40 1.48 9.46
N ARG A 688 31.36 0.15 9.39
CA ARG A 688 30.13 -0.64 9.20
C ARG A 688 30.03 -1.78 10.20
N HIS A 689 28.81 -2.23 10.49
CA HIS A 689 28.56 -3.47 11.21
C HIS A 689 28.78 -4.70 10.32
N ARG A 690 29.34 -5.75 10.89
CA ARG A 690 29.69 -6.99 10.17
C ARG A 690 28.67 -8.13 10.35
N SER A 691 27.88 -8.14 11.43
CA SER A 691 26.89 -9.18 11.73
C SER A 691 25.46 -8.62 11.82
N LYS A 692 24.44 -9.48 11.63
CA LYS A 692 23.02 -9.15 11.83
C LYS A 692 22.66 -8.81 13.28
N GLU A 693 23.58 -9.07 14.22
CA GLU A 693 23.45 -8.79 15.64
C GLU A 693 24.04 -7.42 16.04
N CYS A 694 24.54 -6.62 15.07
CA CYS A 694 25.11 -5.28 15.25
C CYS A 694 26.27 -5.14 16.27
N SER A 695 26.93 -6.24 16.63
CA SER A 695 27.94 -6.30 17.70
C SER A 695 29.41 -6.26 17.21
N GLU A 696 29.65 -6.53 15.92
CA GLU A 696 31.00 -6.49 15.31
C GLU A 696 31.16 -5.33 14.33
N TYR A 697 32.31 -4.65 14.32
CA TYR A 697 32.61 -3.52 13.42
C TYR A 697 33.74 -3.82 12.42
N ALA A 698 33.73 -3.11 11.29
CA ALA A 698 34.81 -3.10 10.31
C ALA A 698 34.99 -1.73 9.68
N ILE A 699 36.24 -1.35 9.36
CA ILE A 699 36.58 -0.16 8.58
C ILE A 699 36.74 -0.57 7.12
N SER A 700 36.13 0.16 6.20
CA SER A 700 36.34 0.03 4.76
C SER A 700 36.94 1.33 4.24
N ILE A 701 38.06 1.28 3.52
CA ILE A 701 38.82 2.45 3.06
C ILE A 701 39.33 2.26 1.62
N LYS A 702 39.22 3.29 0.78
CA LYS A 702 39.79 3.32 -0.57
C LYS A 702 41.28 3.63 -0.50
N PHE A 703 42.13 2.77 -1.03
CA PHE A 703 43.59 2.98 -1.09
C PHE A 703 44.20 2.29 -2.31
N ASN A 704 45.02 3.02 -3.08
CA ASN A 704 45.58 2.57 -4.36
C ASN A 704 44.51 2.00 -5.30
N ASP A 705 43.41 2.75 -5.47
CA ASP A 705 42.24 2.42 -6.29
C ASP A 705 41.50 1.13 -5.92
N LYS A 706 41.85 0.50 -4.80
CA LYS A 706 41.18 -0.69 -4.27
C LYS A 706 40.57 -0.39 -2.91
N VAL A 707 39.40 -0.98 -2.65
CA VAL A 707 38.80 -0.90 -1.31
C VAL A 707 39.43 -1.97 -0.42
N ARG A 708 39.89 -1.56 0.75
CA ARG A 708 40.48 -2.41 1.79
C ARG A 708 39.55 -2.47 2.98
N HIS A 709 39.43 -3.64 3.59
CA HIS A 709 38.56 -3.86 4.74
C HIS A 709 39.37 -4.36 5.93
N ILE A 710 39.19 -3.72 7.07
CA ILE A 710 39.90 -3.98 8.31
C ILE A 710 38.87 -4.39 9.36
N LYS A 711 39.02 -5.57 9.97
CA LYS A 711 38.16 -6.00 11.08
C LYS A 711 38.57 -5.27 12.35
N ILE A 712 37.61 -4.68 13.06
CA ILE A 712 37.82 -4.18 14.41
C ILE A 712 37.56 -5.33 15.37
N LEU A 713 38.55 -5.66 16.19
CA LEU A 713 38.50 -6.74 17.16
C LEU A 713 38.21 -6.19 18.56
N THR A 714 37.64 -7.03 19.42
CA THR A 714 37.32 -6.67 20.80
C THR A 714 38.02 -7.62 21.77
N LYS A 715 38.69 -7.07 22.79
CA LYS A 715 39.33 -7.82 23.89
C LYS A 715 39.16 -7.04 25.19
N ASP A 716 38.68 -7.71 26.23
CA ASP A 716 38.47 -7.13 27.57
C ASP A 716 37.63 -5.83 27.57
N GLY A 717 36.66 -5.72 26.66
CA GLY A 717 35.80 -4.54 26.50
C GLY A 717 36.43 -3.37 25.73
N CYS A 718 37.66 -3.52 25.22
CA CYS A 718 38.35 -2.55 24.38
C CYS A 718 38.39 -2.99 22.91
N PHE A 719 38.44 -2.02 21.99
CA PHE A 719 38.52 -2.19 20.54
C PHE A 719 39.95 -1.99 20.03
N TYR A 720 40.35 -2.76 19.02
CA TYR A 720 41.66 -2.59 18.37
C TYR A 720 41.66 -3.12 16.94
N ILE A 721 42.59 -2.61 16.12
CA ILE A 721 42.93 -3.17 14.79
C ILE A 721 44.39 -3.66 14.71
N ALA A 722 45.23 -3.27 15.67
CA ALA A 722 46.59 -3.76 15.88
C ALA A 722 46.77 -4.05 17.38
N GLU A 723 47.27 -5.22 17.76
CA GLU A 723 47.32 -5.68 19.16
C GLU A 723 48.12 -4.76 20.10
N ALA A 724 49.00 -3.92 19.55
CA ALA A 724 49.81 -2.97 20.31
C ALA A 724 49.00 -1.79 20.91
N ARG A 725 47.76 -1.54 20.47
CA ARG A 725 46.93 -0.40 20.93
C ARG A 725 45.47 -0.78 21.16
N LEU A 726 44.98 -0.52 22.37
CA LEU A 726 43.61 -0.78 22.80
C LEU A 726 42.85 0.52 23.02
N PHE A 727 41.63 0.61 22.51
CA PHE A 727 40.76 1.79 22.58
C PHE A 727 39.47 1.47 23.34
N LYS A 728 38.95 2.41 24.14
CA LYS A 728 37.74 2.18 24.94
C LYS A 728 36.47 2.22 24.08
N THR A 729 36.46 2.98 23.00
CA THR A 729 35.33 3.06 22.05
C THR A 729 35.80 2.99 20.60
N VAL A 730 34.86 2.70 19.68
CA VAL A 730 35.14 2.74 18.23
C VAL A 730 35.45 4.17 17.76
N LEU A 731 34.84 5.18 18.39
CA LEU A 731 35.13 6.58 18.13
C LEU A 731 36.59 6.93 18.45
N ASP A 732 37.10 6.52 19.62
CA ASP A 732 38.50 6.77 20.00
C ASP A 732 39.48 6.13 19.01
N LEU A 733 39.14 4.94 18.52
CA LEU A 733 39.92 4.24 17.50
C LEU A 733 39.93 5.02 16.17
N VAL A 734 38.77 5.49 15.72
CA VAL A 734 38.65 6.28 14.48
C VAL A 734 39.42 7.60 14.60
N GLU A 735 39.24 8.35 15.69
CA GLU A 735 39.95 9.62 15.92
C GLU A 735 41.47 9.44 15.96
N TYR A 736 41.95 8.33 16.53
CA TYR A 736 43.37 8.02 16.52
C TYR A 736 43.92 7.81 15.10
N TYR A 737 43.26 6.96 14.29
CA TYR A 737 43.70 6.63 12.93
C TYR A 737 43.36 7.70 11.87
N LYS A 738 42.62 8.76 12.22
CA LYS A 738 42.59 10.00 11.42
C LYS A 738 43.96 10.67 11.37
N GLN A 739 44.74 10.56 12.45
CA GLN A 739 46.02 11.25 12.61
C GLN A 739 47.24 10.31 12.50
N HIS A 740 47.05 8.99 12.62
CA HIS A 740 48.12 8.00 12.61
C HIS A 740 47.95 6.98 11.49
N SER A 741 49.05 6.66 10.79
CA SER A 741 49.02 5.75 9.63
C SER A 741 48.60 4.34 10.03
N LEU A 742 47.73 3.73 9.22
CA LEU A 742 47.32 2.33 9.34
C LEU A 742 48.48 1.34 9.08
N LYS A 743 49.63 1.82 8.61
CA LYS A 743 50.86 1.02 8.41
C LYS A 743 51.34 0.32 9.67
N GLU A 744 51.05 0.87 10.85
CA GLU A 744 51.39 0.29 12.16
C GLU A 744 50.75 -1.10 12.37
N GLY A 745 49.55 -1.33 11.81
CA GLY A 745 48.87 -2.64 11.83
C GLY A 745 48.91 -3.40 10.50
N PHE A 746 49.07 -2.68 9.38
CA PHE A 746 48.97 -3.23 8.03
C PHE A 746 50.06 -2.62 7.13
N SER A 747 51.21 -3.28 7.02
CA SER A 747 52.41 -2.76 6.33
C SER A 747 52.20 -2.29 4.89
N SER A 748 51.17 -2.80 4.21
CA SER A 748 50.79 -2.43 2.82
C SER A 748 49.73 -1.32 2.72
N LEU A 749 49.32 -0.70 3.83
CA LEU A 749 48.24 0.29 3.90
C LEU A 749 48.75 1.56 4.59
N ASP A 750 49.63 2.28 3.91
CA ASP A 750 50.23 3.53 4.42
C ASP A 750 49.32 4.73 4.13
N THR A 751 48.23 4.83 4.89
CA THR A 751 47.29 5.94 4.84
C THR A 751 46.60 6.14 6.18
N THR A 752 45.92 7.28 6.33
CA THR A 752 45.09 7.64 7.49
C THR A 752 43.61 7.71 7.09
N LEU A 753 42.71 7.74 8.07
CA LEU A 753 41.28 7.90 7.87
C LEU A 753 40.93 9.36 7.54
N GLN A 754 41.10 9.78 6.29
CA GLN A 754 41.07 11.21 5.94
C GLN A 754 39.66 11.75 5.69
N VAL A 755 38.91 11.14 4.77
CA VAL A 755 37.62 11.67 4.31
C VAL A 755 36.49 10.72 4.70
N PRO A 756 35.58 11.10 5.62
CA PRO A 756 34.34 10.37 5.85
C PRO A 756 33.49 10.26 4.57
N TYR A 757 32.95 9.09 4.28
CA TYR A 757 32.22 8.88 3.02
C TYR A 757 30.96 9.74 2.82
N ARG A 758 30.35 10.26 3.90
CA ARG A 758 29.22 11.21 3.84
C ARG A 758 29.62 12.69 3.81
N GLU A 759 30.92 13.02 3.77
CA GLU A 759 31.37 14.41 3.67
C GLU A 759 31.14 14.95 2.25
N LEU A 760 30.45 16.10 2.15
CA LEU A 760 30.16 16.78 0.88
C LEU A 760 31.41 17.57 0.45
N SER A 761 31.97 17.23 -0.71
CA SER A 761 33.13 17.91 -1.27
C SER A 761 32.78 19.36 -1.67
N ASN A 762 33.25 20.34 -0.91
CA ASN A 762 33.17 21.76 -1.25
C ASN A 762 34.24 22.14 -2.29
N GLY A 763 33.81 22.59 -3.48
CA GLY A 763 34.54 23.57 -4.29
C GLY A 763 35.14 23.11 -5.62
N ASN A 764 34.77 23.86 -6.68
CA ASN A 764 35.36 23.98 -8.02
C ASN A 764 34.91 23.01 -9.13
N MET A 765 33.88 23.47 -9.86
CA MET A 765 33.63 23.11 -11.26
C MET A 765 34.69 23.73 -12.19
N PRO A 766 35.13 22.98 -13.22
CA PRO A 766 35.25 23.53 -14.55
C PRO A 766 34.18 22.94 -15.47
N ARG A 767 33.49 23.82 -16.21
CA ARG A 767 32.62 23.44 -17.32
C ARG A 767 33.44 22.72 -18.41
N ALA A 768 33.11 21.47 -18.70
CA ALA A 768 32.93 20.86 -20.02
C ALA A 768 33.21 19.34 -19.98
N ILE A 769 32.39 18.57 -20.71
CA ILE A 769 32.50 17.13 -20.99
C ILE A 769 32.05 16.26 -19.79
N THR A 770 30.80 15.81 -19.75
CA THR A 770 30.43 14.55 -20.40
C THR A 770 28.92 14.46 -20.64
N LYS A 771 28.56 14.26 -21.92
CA LYS A 771 27.40 13.46 -22.31
C LYS A 771 27.56 12.05 -21.74
N ALA A 772 26.40 11.45 -21.41
CA ALA A 772 26.13 10.04 -21.16
C ALA A 772 26.44 9.49 -19.75
N GLY A 773 25.35 9.20 -19.02
CA GLY A 773 25.25 8.02 -18.16
C GLY A 773 25.40 8.23 -16.65
N SER A 774 24.35 8.70 -15.96
CA SER A 774 23.85 8.08 -14.72
C SER A 774 22.52 8.70 -14.34
N VAL A 775 21.45 7.96 -14.63
CA VAL A 775 20.06 8.23 -14.23
C VAL A 775 19.81 7.39 -12.97
N PHE A 776 18.95 7.90 -12.07
CA PHE A 776 18.35 7.23 -10.91
C PHE A 776 19.04 7.37 -9.54
N SER A 777 18.94 8.57 -8.97
CA SER A 777 18.49 8.72 -7.58
C SER A 777 17.44 9.85 -7.56
N PRO A 778 16.17 9.58 -7.23
CA PRO A 778 15.15 10.63 -7.16
C PRO A 778 15.57 11.66 -6.11
N ARG A 779 15.35 12.95 -6.40
CA ARG A 779 15.56 14.02 -5.42
C ARG A 779 14.50 13.90 -4.32
N VAL A 780 14.92 13.87 -3.06
CA VAL A 780 14.00 13.93 -1.91
C VAL A 780 13.36 15.32 -1.88
N VAL A 781 12.04 15.37 -1.97
CA VAL A 781 11.20 16.59 -2.05
C VAL A 781 10.62 16.98 -0.68
N GLY A 782 10.75 16.12 0.33
CA GLY A 782 10.31 16.38 1.70
C GLY A 782 10.55 15.20 2.65
N VAL A 783 10.31 15.41 3.94
CA VAL A 783 10.34 14.36 4.97
C VAL A 783 9.02 14.39 5.72
N ALA A 784 8.42 13.23 5.96
CA ALA A 784 7.19 13.12 6.74
C ALA A 784 7.26 11.97 7.72
N VAL A 785 6.56 12.09 8.84
CA VAL A 785 6.44 11.04 9.84
C VAL A 785 5.11 10.34 9.68
N ALA A 786 5.13 9.02 9.52
CA ALA A 786 3.94 8.20 9.49
C ALA A 786 3.16 8.36 10.80
N ARG A 787 1.92 8.83 10.69
CA ARG A 787 0.98 8.96 11.81
C ARG A 787 0.17 7.70 12.05
N TYR A 788 0.07 6.83 11.04
CA TYR A 788 -0.69 5.58 11.13
C TYR A 788 0.03 4.45 10.39
N ASP A 789 -0.22 3.22 10.83
CA ASP A 789 0.24 2.02 10.13
C ASP A 789 -0.47 1.92 8.76
N PHE A 790 0.29 1.72 7.68
CA PHE A 790 -0.22 1.46 6.33
C PHE A 790 0.36 0.13 5.84
N CYS A 791 -0.49 -0.75 5.30
CA CYS A 791 -0.05 -2.03 4.74
C CYS A 791 -0.05 -1.97 3.22
N SER A 792 1.15 -2.13 2.64
CA SER A 792 1.32 -2.41 1.22
C SER A 792 0.61 -3.69 0.81
N ARG A 793 -0.10 -3.63 -0.31
CA ARG A 793 -0.89 -4.74 -0.89
C ARG A 793 -0.25 -5.34 -2.12
N ASP A 794 0.67 -4.61 -2.72
CA ASP A 794 1.48 -5.05 -3.84
C ASP A 794 2.91 -4.53 -3.69
N THR A 795 3.77 -4.90 -4.63
CA THR A 795 5.19 -4.56 -4.63
C THR A 795 5.48 -3.09 -4.93
N ARG A 796 4.47 -2.30 -5.33
CA ARG A 796 4.60 -0.88 -5.67
C ARG A 796 4.26 0.01 -4.47
N GLU A 797 3.50 -0.49 -3.52
CA GLU A 797 3.14 0.22 -2.29
C GLU A 797 4.23 0.05 -1.20
N LEU A 798 4.39 1.06 -0.34
CA LEU A 798 5.31 1.06 0.79
C LEU A 798 4.54 0.94 2.09
N SER A 799 4.67 -0.17 2.81
CA SER A 799 4.12 -0.25 4.17
C SER A 799 4.77 0.78 5.08
N LEU A 800 3.96 1.44 5.91
CA LEU A 800 4.39 2.38 6.92
C LEU A 800 3.99 1.86 8.30
N LEU A 801 4.82 2.12 9.30
CA LEU A 801 4.46 2.00 10.71
C LEU A 801 4.36 3.40 11.31
N GLN A 802 3.40 3.60 12.20
CA GLN A 802 3.28 4.83 12.97
C GLN A 802 4.62 5.15 13.67
N GLY A 803 5.16 6.33 13.37
CA GLY A 803 6.47 6.82 13.81
C GLY A 803 7.57 6.70 12.75
N ASP A 804 7.34 6.02 11.62
CA ASP A 804 8.34 5.89 10.55
C ASP A 804 8.62 7.26 9.92
N VAL A 805 9.91 7.57 9.75
CA VAL A 805 10.36 8.76 9.02
C VAL A 805 10.50 8.40 7.54
N VAL A 806 9.65 9.00 6.72
CA VAL A 806 9.50 8.76 5.29
C VAL A 806 10.16 9.86 4.48
N ARG A 807 11.15 9.50 3.66
CA ARG A 807 11.76 10.42 2.69
C ARG A 807 10.92 10.47 1.43
N ILE A 808 10.27 11.60 1.16
CA ILE A 808 9.33 11.76 0.04
C ILE A 808 10.11 12.05 -1.23
N HIS A 809 9.85 11.29 -2.29
CA HIS A 809 10.46 11.43 -3.61
C HIS A 809 9.51 12.04 -4.64
N THR A 810 8.20 11.82 -4.51
CA THR A 810 7.20 12.33 -5.47
C THR A 810 5.85 12.50 -4.77
N ARG A 811 5.12 13.55 -5.13
CA ARG A 811 3.76 13.82 -4.63
C ARG A 811 2.78 13.80 -5.80
N MET A 812 1.71 13.02 -5.71
CA MET A 812 0.59 13.07 -6.68
C MET A 812 -0.56 13.92 -6.11
N SER A 813 -1.32 14.54 -7.00
CA SER A 813 -2.56 15.28 -6.67
C SER A 813 -3.66 14.38 -6.10
N SER A 814 -3.61 13.06 -6.39
CA SER A 814 -4.53 12.03 -5.88
C SER A 814 -4.38 11.74 -4.37
N GLY A 815 -3.42 12.37 -3.69
CA GLY A 815 -3.12 12.11 -2.28
C GLY A 815 -2.23 10.88 -2.05
N TRP A 816 -1.59 10.33 -3.08
CA TRP A 816 -0.56 9.30 -2.95
C TRP A 816 0.84 9.88 -3.13
N TRP A 817 1.74 9.54 -2.21
CA TRP A 817 3.13 9.97 -2.22
C TRP A 817 4.05 8.78 -2.41
N LYS A 818 5.10 8.95 -3.21
CA LYS A 818 6.19 7.98 -3.33
C LYS A 818 7.27 8.41 -2.36
N GLY A 819 7.73 7.49 -1.54
CA GLY A 819 8.83 7.78 -0.62
C GLY A 819 9.55 6.53 -0.18
N GLU A 820 10.42 6.69 0.80
CA GLU A 820 11.34 5.65 1.23
C GLU A 820 11.40 5.56 2.75
N VAL A 821 11.26 4.33 3.26
CA VAL A 821 11.47 3.96 4.66
C VAL A 821 12.37 2.74 4.70
N GLY A 822 13.44 2.77 5.51
CA GLY A 822 14.31 1.61 5.72
C GLY A 822 14.93 1.03 4.44
N GLY A 823 15.15 1.86 3.40
CA GLY A 823 15.72 1.44 2.11
C GLY A 823 14.71 0.81 1.13
N ARG A 824 13.42 0.74 1.48
CA ARG A 824 12.35 0.35 0.55
C ARG A 824 11.65 1.58 0.00
N VAL A 825 11.45 1.61 -1.31
CA VAL A 825 10.76 2.68 -2.02
C VAL A 825 9.40 2.16 -2.48
N GLY A 826 8.35 2.95 -2.29
CA GLY A 826 7.02 2.63 -2.78
C GLY A 826 6.02 3.75 -2.49
N TRP A 827 4.79 3.53 -2.93
CA TRP A 827 3.68 4.46 -2.80
C TRP A 827 2.94 4.25 -1.47
N PHE A 828 2.60 5.34 -0.81
CA PHE A 828 1.75 5.34 0.39
C PHE A 828 0.81 6.55 0.34
N PRO A 829 -0.35 6.51 1.00
CA PRO A 829 -1.26 7.64 0.99
C PRO A 829 -0.73 8.75 1.89
N SER A 830 -0.69 9.98 1.40
CA SER A 830 -0.21 11.16 2.11
C SER A 830 -0.97 11.40 3.42
N THR A 831 -2.23 10.97 3.49
CA THR A 831 -3.06 11.06 4.70
C THR A 831 -2.53 10.25 5.88
N TYR A 832 -1.60 9.31 5.62
CA TYR A 832 -0.97 8.45 6.62
C TYR A 832 0.29 9.07 7.23
N VAL A 833 0.79 10.17 6.69
CA VAL A 833 1.99 10.84 7.15
C VAL A 833 1.70 12.30 7.49
N GLU A 834 2.52 12.90 8.33
CA GLU A 834 2.53 14.34 8.61
C GLU A 834 3.91 14.87 8.24
N GLU A 835 3.98 15.82 7.33
CA GLU A 835 5.26 16.45 6.96
C GLU A 835 5.87 17.15 8.16
N GLU A 836 7.19 17.00 8.32
CA GLU A 836 7.95 17.85 9.23
C GLU A 836 8.21 19.18 8.52
N ASP A 837 7.83 20.29 9.15
CA ASP A 837 8.00 21.67 8.65
C ASP A 837 9.48 22.04 8.41
#